data_AF-A0A7S1LB64-F1
#
_entry.id   AF-A0A7S1LB64-F1
#
_cell.length_a   1.000
_cell.length_b   1.000
_cell.length_c   1.000
_cell.angle_alpha   90.00
_cell.angle_beta   90.00
_cell.angle_gamma   90.00
#
_symmetry.space_group_name_H-M   'P 1'
#
loop_
_entity.id
_entity.type
_entity.pdbx_description
1 polymer ?
#
loop_
_entity_poly.entity_id
_entity_poly.type
_entity_poly.pdbx_seq_one_letter_code
_entity_poly.pdbx_strand_id
1 'polypeptide(L)'
;MTYEQPQTRCMLEWWYFNTHLVSKKNNARFSLFASFFAQADKASLTEEEIAAKKPYDYFHACTWALTEVDDKKYHADSLLDPRTPERVEAKLDPKVTGVPTKHVETSLLELVRKGRLPLPDRLMKARAKVAATNEKVTINLDNECVVTIRPPKDDSEKSDVLGAPAVVYEVSLNNPIRDIQARLKFIPRRKAIRHGLHGVVNEMFYYYIPRMAVTGSVTIKGEKHEVEGSGWYDREFGGTEDEVGQDALDAWTWFSIQLNNDCELSFFNVVDRDTHREKEKVAVFTNAAGVRTAITDVSLTWSNTWTSLTTFIEYPQQWKISCPTIGLDLIVQCAVEHQEFPTILVSGFGFYEGRVVANGSLQGKAVNGTGFLERKNHLPYKDTSGLLKNVGRVVKQTLSDMYPLNPTQEWVNENVLGRHATKTGSDAARVCDAVFAPVRALIDRGGKSWRSLILVSCVNALAEDYMDCRHYIAVSELLHVGSLIIDDIQDESVVRRGGKTIHLEYGTATAINAGTMCYFMAPVLARFKELPLDQKSEVYELLFDVLRAGHAGQGLDIAGLDHFMPEAVETGNVTKVLDALKAIHIYKTGGAAGSLCAMACVIRRATPKAAYALETFGTQIGLAFQIVDDALNLRGFEGDLKEVGEDIKDGKVTYPVIKAMARLDKADRQYVWAILQEKTSDQGKISSVIAKLNSVSAIDDCLVEARNIVEDSWELVDQALPDSIHKLVMRTFCNYLTERTF
;
A
#
# COMPACT_ATOMS: atom_id res chain seq x y z
N MET A 1 4.15 -39.68 8.44
CA MET A 1 3.73 -39.88 7.04
C MET A 1 2.23 -39.75 6.84
N THR A 2 1.35 -40.51 7.52
CA THR A 2 -0.11 -40.43 7.27
C THR A 2 -0.70 -39.01 7.43
N TYR A 3 -0.32 -38.27 8.47
CA TYR A 3 -0.75 -36.88 8.68
C TYR A 3 -0.12 -35.86 7.72
N GLU A 4 0.89 -36.26 6.96
CA GLU A 4 1.58 -35.41 5.99
C GLU A 4 0.96 -35.51 4.60
N GLN A 5 0.15 -36.54 4.36
CA GLN A 5 -0.53 -36.71 3.09
C GLN A 5 -1.62 -35.64 2.92
N PRO A 6 -1.85 -35.15 1.69
CA PRO A 6 -2.99 -34.32 1.36
C PRO A 6 -4.31 -35.02 1.74
N GLN A 7 -5.22 -34.27 2.32
CA GLN A 7 -6.53 -34.74 2.76
C GLN A 7 -7.56 -34.42 1.69
N THR A 8 -7.86 -35.39 0.82
CA THR A 8 -8.65 -35.20 -0.40
C THR A 8 -10.09 -34.69 -0.21
N ARG A 9 -10.55 -34.50 1.03
CA ARG A 9 -11.90 -34.04 1.40
C ARG A 9 -11.91 -32.89 2.40
N CYS A 10 -10.78 -32.21 2.62
CA CYS A 10 -10.72 -31.01 3.44
C CYS A 10 -10.98 -29.77 2.58
N MET A 11 -11.59 -28.73 3.17
CA MET A 11 -11.83 -27.47 2.45
C MET A 11 -10.53 -26.70 2.24
N LEU A 12 -9.66 -26.73 3.24
CA LEU A 12 -8.42 -26.00 3.27
C LEU A 12 -7.33 -26.83 3.92
N GLU A 13 -6.14 -26.76 3.36
CA GLU A 13 -4.94 -27.41 3.87
C GLU A 13 -3.72 -26.54 3.64
N TRP A 14 -2.78 -26.54 4.59
CA TRP A 14 -1.45 -26.01 4.34
C TRP A 14 -0.31 -26.76 5.03
N TRP A 15 0.87 -26.62 4.42
CA TRP A 15 2.18 -26.99 4.95
C TRP A 15 2.99 -25.71 5.07
N TYR A 16 3.21 -25.28 6.30
CA TYR A 16 3.87 -24.03 6.60
C TYR A 16 5.23 -24.28 7.23
N PHE A 17 6.23 -23.54 6.77
CA PHE A 17 7.60 -23.61 7.25
C PHE A 17 8.06 -22.21 7.59
N ASN A 18 8.77 -22.05 8.70
CA ASN A 18 9.61 -20.88 8.90
C ASN A 18 11.00 -21.27 9.40
N THR A 19 11.98 -20.38 9.20
CA THR A 19 13.37 -20.65 9.60
C THR A 19 14.15 -19.37 9.88
N HIS A 20 15.15 -19.51 10.73
CA HIS A 20 16.19 -18.54 11.03
C HIS A 20 17.53 -19.15 10.67
N LEU A 21 18.24 -18.53 9.74
CA LEU A 21 19.42 -19.08 9.08
C LEU A 21 20.62 -18.16 9.26
N VAL A 22 21.80 -18.76 9.32
CA VAL A 22 23.09 -18.06 9.34
C VAL A 22 23.96 -18.64 8.23
N SER A 23 24.58 -17.77 7.42
CA SER A 23 25.54 -18.19 6.41
C SER A 23 26.83 -18.69 7.05
N LYS A 24 27.30 -19.87 6.63
CA LYS A 24 28.56 -20.47 7.09
C LYS A 24 29.79 -19.68 6.67
N LYS A 25 29.68 -18.84 5.63
CA LYS A 25 30.80 -18.11 5.04
C LYS A 25 31.08 -16.78 5.74
N ASN A 26 30.04 -16.00 6.02
CA ASN A 26 30.16 -14.62 6.47
C ASN A 26 29.24 -14.27 7.66
N ASN A 27 28.55 -15.24 8.25
CA ASN A 27 27.57 -15.06 9.32
C ASN A 27 26.38 -14.13 8.97
N ALA A 28 26.14 -13.85 7.70
CA ALA A 28 24.94 -13.11 7.28
C ALA A 28 23.68 -13.85 7.72
N ARG A 29 22.71 -13.11 8.26
CA ARG A 29 21.49 -13.66 8.85
C ARG A 29 20.32 -13.55 7.90
N PHE A 30 19.64 -14.67 7.71
CA PHE A 30 18.43 -14.75 6.89
C PHE A 30 17.27 -15.27 7.73
N SER A 31 16.05 -14.95 7.33
CA SER A 31 14.85 -15.65 7.80
C SER A 31 13.92 -15.86 6.64
N LEU A 32 13.19 -16.97 6.64
CA LEU A 32 12.32 -17.33 5.54
C LEU A 32 11.08 -17.99 6.10
N PHE A 33 9.93 -17.67 5.54
CA PHE A 33 8.74 -18.51 5.65
C PHE A 33 8.33 -19.02 4.27
N ALA A 34 7.62 -20.14 4.24
CA ALA A 34 6.96 -20.66 3.06
C ALA A 34 5.69 -21.41 3.45
N SER A 35 4.58 -21.11 2.80
CA SER A 35 3.30 -21.77 3.00
C SER A 35 2.79 -22.33 1.68
N PHE A 36 2.61 -23.65 1.64
CA PHE A 36 2.00 -24.35 0.52
C PHE A 36 0.53 -24.58 0.86
N PHE A 37 -0.37 -23.98 0.10
CA PHE A 37 -1.82 -24.04 0.29
C PHE A 37 -2.48 -24.96 -0.73
N ALA A 38 -3.49 -25.70 -0.28
CA ALA A 38 -4.46 -26.36 -1.12
C ALA A 38 -5.87 -25.98 -0.65
N GLN A 39 -6.68 -25.48 -1.56
CA GLN A 39 -8.04 -25.03 -1.28
C GLN A 39 -9.02 -25.71 -2.24
N ALA A 40 -10.03 -26.37 -1.68
CA ALA A 40 -11.00 -27.12 -2.44
C ALA A 40 -11.82 -26.21 -3.39
N ASP A 41 -12.04 -26.69 -4.61
CA ASP A 41 -12.98 -26.14 -5.57
C ASP A 41 -14.30 -26.89 -5.49
N LYS A 42 -15.20 -26.47 -4.59
CA LYS A 42 -16.51 -27.14 -4.45
C LYS A 42 -17.38 -27.01 -5.69
N ALA A 43 -17.22 -25.95 -6.48
CA ALA A 43 -17.96 -25.78 -7.73
C ALA A 43 -17.60 -26.86 -8.77
N SER A 44 -16.51 -27.61 -8.55
CA SER A 44 -16.09 -28.70 -9.43
C SER A 44 -16.88 -30.01 -9.23
N LEU A 45 -17.71 -30.12 -8.18
CA LEU A 45 -18.46 -31.35 -7.86
C LEU A 45 -19.96 -31.08 -7.76
N THR A 46 -20.79 -32.03 -8.20
CA THR A 46 -22.24 -31.98 -7.97
C THR A 46 -22.60 -32.40 -6.53
N GLU A 47 -23.82 -32.08 -6.07
CA GLU A 47 -24.31 -32.53 -4.75
C GLU A 47 -24.27 -34.06 -4.59
N GLU A 48 -24.60 -34.79 -5.66
CA GLU A 48 -24.51 -36.25 -5.69
C GLU A 48 -23.07 -36.76 -5.55
N GLU A 49 -22.10 -36.08 -6.16
CA GLU A 49 -20.68 -36.42 -6.07
C GLU A 49 -20.09 -36.13 -4.69
N ILE A 50 -20.52 -35.04 -4.06
CA ILE A 50 -20.20 -34.72 -2.67
C ILE A 50 -20.78 -35.80 -1.74
N ALA A 51 -22.04 -36.19 -1.94
CA ALA A 51 -22.69 -37.26 -1.18
C ALA A 51 -22.00 -38.62 -1.38
N ALA A 52 -21.52 -38.90 -2.60
CA ALA A 52 -20.74 -40.08 -2.95
C ALA A 52 -19.29 -40.04 -2.44
N LYS A 53 -18.90 -38.98 -1.71
CA LYS A 53 -17.56 -38.81 -1.11
C LYS A 53 -16.42 -38.80 -2.14
N LYS A 54 -16.65 -38.29 -3.35
CA LYS A 54 -15.59 -38.06 -4.33
C LYS A 54 -14.56 -37.05 -3.80
N PRO A 55 -13.26 -37.16 -4.18
CA PRO A 55 -12.25 -36.19 -3.80
C PRO A 55 -12.51 -34.83 -4.46
N TYR A 56 -12.22 -33.74 -3.75
CA TYR A 56 -12.28 -32.40 -4.32
C TYR A 56 -11.19 -32.19 -5.37
N ASP A 57 -11.46 -31.30 -6.32
CA ASP A 57 -10.39 -30.63 -7.04
C ASP A 57 -9.85 -29.46 -6.20
N TYR A 58 -8.58 -29.08 -6.38
CA TYR A 58 -7.94 -28.06 -5.53
C TYR A 58 -7.24 -26.99 -6.33
N PHE A 59 -7.38 -25.75 -5.88
CA PHE A 59 -6.47 -24.64 -6.18
C PHE A 59 -5.25 -24.76 -5.28
N HIS A 60 -4.05 -24.73 -5.87
CA HIS A 60 -2.81 -24.75 -5.13
C HIS A 60 -2.09 -23.41 -5.22
N ALA A 61 -1.47 -23.00 -4.12
CA ALA A 61 -0.63 -21.81 -4.09
C ALA A 61 0.59 -22.04 -3.20
N CYS A 62 1.66 -21.28 -3.43
CA CYS A 62 2.77 -21.16 -2.50
C CYS A 62 3.12 -19.69 -2.30
N THR A 63 3.03 -19.20 -1.07
CA THR A 63 3.51 -17.87 -0.66
C THR A 63 4.76 -18.02 0.18
N TRP A 64 5.80 -17.27 -0.12
CA TRP A 64 7.03 -17.32 0.68
C TRP A 64 7.75 -15.98 0.63
N ALA A 65 8.47 -15.66 1.69
CA ALA A 65 9.36 -14.51 1.69
C ALA A 65 10.71 -14.81 2.32
N LEU A 66 11.75 -14.21 1.77
CA LEU A 66 13.11 -14.21 2.31
C LEU A 66 13.42 -12.83 2.88
N THR A 67 13.77 -12.79 4.17
CA THR A 67 14.25 -11.60 4.86
C THR A 67 15.78 -11.66 4.99
N GLU A 68 16.47 -10.69 4.39
CA GLU A 68 17.87 -10.41 4.69
C GLU A 68 17.93 -9.52 5.93
N VAL A 69 18.23 -10.10 7.10
CA VAL A 69 18.03 -9.44 8.40
C VAL A 69 18.99 -8.27 8.59
N ASP A 70 20.24 -8.44 8.16
CA ASP A 70 21.30 -7.43 8.34
C ASP A 70 21.12 -6.25 7.37
N ASP A 71 20.66 -6.54 6.15
CA ASP A 71 20.39 -5.54 5.11
C ASP A 71 18.98 -4.94 5.16
N LYS A 72 18.12 -5.47 6.04
CA LYS A 72 16.71 -5.09 6.19
C LYS A 72 15.90 -5.17 4.89
N LYS A 73 16.18 -6.16 4.06
CA LYS A 73 15.42 -6.42 2.81
C LYS A 73 14.43 -7.55 3.00
N TYR A 74 13.31 -7.45 2.30
CA TYR A 74 12.22 -8.41 2.35
C TYR A 74 11.75 -8.74 0.93
N HIS A 75 11.99 -9.99 0.52
CA HIS A 75 11.70 -10.46 -0.83
C HIS A 75 10.51 -11.41 -0.79
N ALA A 76 9.33 -10.92 -1.18
CA ALA A 76 8.10 -11.71 -1.28
C ALA A 76 7.95 -12.34 -2.67
N ASP A 77 7.40 -13.56 -2.72
CA ASP A 77 6.97 -14.23 -3.95
C ASP A 77 5.74 -15.11 -3.65
N SER A 78 4.81 -15.12 -4.60
CA SER A 78 3.57 -15.88 -4.50
C SER A 78 3.29 -16.55 -5.84
N LEU A 79 3.08 -17.88 -5.83
CA LEU A 79 2.87 -18.68 -7.03
C LEU A 79 1.51 -19.37 -6.95
N LEU A 80 0.59 -18.98 -7.84
CA LEU A 80 -0.83 -19.28 -7.77
C LEU A 80 -1.29 -20.23 -8.91
N ASP A 81 -2.39 -20.95 -8.68
CA ASP A 81 -3.01 -21.85 -9.65
C ASP A 81 -3.33 -21.11 -10.96
N PRO A 82 -3.14 -21.73 -12.15
CA PRO A 82 -3.39 -21.05 -13.44
C PRO A 82 -4.83 -20.55 -13.59
N ARG A 83 -5.80 -21.15 -12.88
CA ARG A 83 -7.22 -20.78 -12.90
C ARG A 83 -7.56 -19.61 -11.96
N THR A 84 -6.58 -19.06 -11.25
CA THR A 84 -6.80 -17.96 -10.29
C THR A 84 -7.49 -16.74 -10.91
N PRO A 85 -7.14 -16.28 -12.13
CA PRO A 85 -7.80 -15.12 -12.74
C PRO A 85 -9.31 -15.34 -12.94
N GLU A 86 -9.71 -16.52 -13.43
CA GLU A 86 -11.11 -16.90 -13.63
C GLU A 86 -11.88 -16.89 -12.30
N ARG A 87 -11.24 -17.40 -11.23
CA ARG A 87 -11.83 -17.42 -9.90
C ARG A 87 -11.99 -16.02 -9.30
N VAL A 88 -11.00 -15.15 -9.49
CA VAL A 88 -11.07 -13.76 -9.04
C VAL A 88 -12.15 -13.01 -9.81
N GLU A 89 -12.21 -13.18 -11.14
CA GLU A 89 -13.27 -12.59 -11.96
C GLU A 89 -14.66 -13.04 -11.51
N ALA A 90 -14.88 -14.33 -11.29
CA ALA A 90 -16.17 -14.84 -10.80
C ALA A 90 -16.59 -14.26 -9.44
N LYS A 91 -15.62 -13.92 -8.58
CA LYS A 91 -15.87 -13.30 -7.26
C LYS A 91 -16.14 -11.81 -7.33
N LEU A 92 -15.74 -11.13 -8.40
CA LEU A 92 -15.80 -9.67 -8.50
C LEU A 92 -16.76 -9.16 -9.58
N ASP A 93 -17.03 -9.93 -10.64
CA ASP A 93 -17.85 -9.45 -11.76
C ASP A 93 -19.29 -9.13 -11.28
N PRO A 94 -19.74 -7.87 -11.38
CA PRO A 94 -21.09 -7.48 -10.98
C PRO A 94 -22.20 -8.27 -11.69
N LYS A 95 -21.94 -8.77 -12.90
CA LYS A 95 -22.89 -9.61 -13.64
C LYS A 95 -23.10 -10.98 -13.00
N VAL A 96 -22.11 -11.46 -12.24
CA VAL A 96 -22.14 -12.73 -11.53
C VAL A 96 -22.61 -12.52 -10.09
N THR A 97 -22.07 -11.51 -9.40
CA THR A 97 -22.32 -11.28 -7.98
C THR A 97 -23.61 -10.50 -7.70
N GLY A 98 -24.10 -9.73 -8.66
CA GLY A 98 -25.19 -8.76 -8.46
C GLY A 98 -24.79 -7.54 -7.61
N VAL A 99 -23.51 -7.41 -7.25
CA VAL A 99 -22.98 -6.34 -6.40
C VAL A 99 -22.07 -5.43 -7.25
N PRO A 100 -22.28 -4.10 -7.26
CA PRO A 100 -21.38 -3.18 -7.95
C PRO A 100 -19.96 -3.26 -7.41
N THR A 101 -18.97 -3.24 -8.31
CA THR A 101 -17.56 -3.19 -7.91
C THR A 101 -17.18 -1.82 -7.40
N LYS A 102 -16.35 -1.80 -6.37
CA LYS A 102 -15.60 -0.61 -5.96
C LYS A 102 -14.44 -0.37 -6.92
N HIS A 103 -13.91 0.86 -6.98
CA HIS A 103 -12.80 1.20 -7.88
C HIS A 103 -11.61 0.24 -7.80
N VAL A 104 -11.23 -0.19 -6.58
CA VAL A 104 -10.17 -1.19 -6.35
C VAL A 104 -10.47 -2.51 -7.03
N GLU A 105 -11.71 -3.00 -6.89
CA GLU A 105 -12.17 -4.26 -7.47
C GLU A 105 -12.27 -4.13 -8.98
N THR A 106 -12.72 -2.97 -9.50
CA THR A 106 -12.72 -2.66 -10.94
C THR A 106 -11.31 -2.71 -11.51
N SER A 107 -10.32 -2.07 -10.85
CA SER A 107 -8.93 -2.09 -11.30
C SER A 107 -8.33 -3.49 -11.29
N LEU A 108 -8.65 -4.32 -10.29
CA LEU A 108 -8.20 -5.71 -10.24
C LEU A 108 -8.88 -6.54 -11.33
N LEU A 109 -10.19 -6.34 -11.54
CA LEU A 109 -10.98 -7.04 -12.55
C LEU A 109 -10.45 -6.76 -13.97
N GLU A 110 -10.09 -5.51 -14.27
CA GLU A 110 -9.42 -5.14 -15.53
C GLU A 110 -8.11 -5.90 -15.74
N LEU A 111 -7.33 -6.11 -14.67
CA LEU A 111 -6.04 -6.78 -14.74
C LEU A 111 -6.19 -8.29 -14.93
N VAL A 112 -7.07 -8.94 -14.16
CA VAL A 112 -7.29 -10.40 -14.26
C VAL A 112 -7.94 -10.81 -15.58
N ARG A 113 -8.82 -9.97 -16.15
CA ARG A 113 -9.38 -10.18 -17.50
C ARG A 113 -8.33 -10.19 -18.61
N LYS A 114 -7.19 -9.53 -18.37
CA LYS A 114 -6.01 -9.59 -19.26
C LYS A 114 -5.13 -10.82 -18.97
N GLY A 115 -5.53 -11.71 -18.06
CA GLY A 115 -4.75 -12.87 -17.63
C GLY A 115 -3.52 -12.54 -16.79
N ARG A 116 -3.49 -11.34 -16.18
CA ARG A 116 -2.34 -10.82 -15.43
C ARG A 116 -2.67 -10.71 -13.94
N LEU A 117 -1.63 -10.73 -13.11
CA LEU A 117 -1.72 -10.52 -11.67
C LEU A 117 -0.67 -9.47 -11.25
N PRO A 118 -0.94 -8.68 -10.20
CA PRO A 118 0.05 -7.76 -9.67
C PRO A 118 1.10 -8.54 -8.88
N LEU A 119 2.39 -8.24 -9.13
CA LEU A 119 3.47 -8.80 -8.34
C LEU A 119 3.29 -8.45 -6.85
N PRO A 120 3.68 -9.37 -5.95
CA PRO A 120 4.46 -10.59 -6.18
C PRO A 120 3.65 -11.83 -6.58
N ASP A 121 2.33 -11.73 -6.81
CA ASP A 121 1.53 -12.86 -7.26
C ASP A 121 1.81 -13.20 -8.73
N ARG A 122 2.26 -14.43 -8.96
CA ARG A 122 2.56 -15.00 -10.28
C ARG A 122 1.70 -16.21 -10.52
N LEU A 123 1.39 -16.46 -11.78
CA LEU A 123 0.67 -17.67 -12.19
C LEU A 123 1.64 -18.81 -12.47
N MET A 124 1.27 -20.00 -12.03
CA MET A 124 1.84 -21.23 -12.57
C MET A 124 1.52 -21.36 -14.07
N LYS A 125 2.46 -21.90 -14.83
CA LYS A 125 2.36 -22.42 -16.19
C LYS A 125 1.54 -23.71 -16.24
N ALA A 126 1.58 -24.55 -15.21
CA ALA A 126 0.80 -25.78 -15.14
C ALA A 126 0.21 -26.03 -13.76
N ARG A 127 -0.81 -26.89 -13.70
CA ARG A 127 -1.42 -27.28 -12.41
C ARG A 127 -0.40 -28.01 -11.53
N ALA A 128 -0.52 -27.80 -10.23
CA ALA A 128 0.34 -28.45 -9.24
C ALA A 128 0.30 -29.98 -9.38
N LYS A 129 1.48 -30.59 -9.22
CA LYS A 129 1.64 -32.05 -9.22
C LYS A 129 1.80 -32.50 -7.78
N VAL A 130 0.75 -33.16 -7.28
CA VAL A 130 0.72 -33.71 -5.93
C VAL A 130 0.84 -35.22 -6.00
N ALA A 131 1.88 -35.77 -5.38
CA ALA A 131 2.14 -37.20 -5.31
C ALA A 131 2.30 -37.61 -3.84
N ALA A 132 1.46 -38.52 -3.37
CA ALA A 132 1.49 -39.01 -2.00
C ALA A 132 1.47 -40.54 -1.99
N THR A 133 2.49 -41.13 -1.37
CA THR A 133 2.57 -42.55 -1.04
C THR A 133 2.80 -42.70 0.46
N ASN A 134 2.80 -43.93 0.96
CA ASN A 134 3.15 -44.20 2.36
C ASN A 134 4.62 -43.87 2.68
N GLU A 135 5.47 -43.75 1.67
CA GLU A 135 6.91 -43.51 1.80
C GLU A 135 7.33 -42.08 1.44
N LYS A 136 6.53 -41.34 0.67
CA LYS A 136 6.92 -40.02 0.19
C LYS A 136 5.70 -39.15 -0.13
N VAL A 137 5.75 -37.89 0.27
CA VAL A 137 4.83 -36.85 -0.20
C VAL A 137 5.61 -35.82 -0.99
N THR A 138 5.08 -35.38 -2.12
CA THR A 138 5.65 -34.32 -2.95
C THR A 138 4.53 -33.42 -3.43
N ILE A 139 4.66 -32.12 -3.14
CA ILE A 139 3.81 -31.06 -3.67
C ILE A 139 4.72 -30.21 -4.53
N ASN A 140 4.46 -30.20 -5.84
CA ASN A 140 5.30 -29.53 -6.82
C ASN A 140 4.47 -28.53 -7.61
N LEU A 141 4.74 -27.25 -7.39
CA LEU A 141 4.18 -26.11 -8.10
C LEU A 141 5.24 -25.65 -9.11
N ASP A 142 5.09 -26.13 -10.35
CA ASP A 142 5.92 -25.77 -11.51
C ASP A 142 7.44 -25.97 -11.41
N ASN A 143 7.90 -26.79 -10.48
CA ASN A 143 9.30 -26.94 -10.08
C ASN A 143 9.92 -25.65 -9.52
N GLU A 144 9.10 -24.62 -9.31
CA GLU A 144 9.52 -23.35 -8.71
C GLU A 144 9.34 -23.41 -7.20
N CYS A 145 8.20 -23.92 -6.72
CA CYS A 145 7.95 -24.18 -5.31
C CYS A 145 7.68 -25.68 -5.12
N VAL A 146 8.57 -26.37 -4.42
CA VAL A 146 8.50 -27.82 -4.20
C VAL A 146 8.75 -28.14 -2.74
N VAL A 147 7.83 -28.91 -2.13
CA VAL A 147 8.09 -29.58 -0.86
C VAL A 147 8.08 -31.09 -1.07
N THR A 148 9.09 -31.76 -0.52
CA THR A 148 9.19 -33.22 -0.48
C THR A 148 9.37 -33.69 0.96
N ILE A 149 8.50 -34.58 1.39
CA ILE A 149 8.52 -35.18 2.74
C ILE A 149 8.81 -36.67 2.57
N ARG A 150 9.88 -37.16 3.20
CA ARG A 150 10.37 -38.53 3.04
C ARG A 150 11.09 -39.03 4.29
N PRO A 151 11.28 -40.35 4.46
CA PRO A 151 12.17 -40.90 5.48
C PRO A 151 13.62 -40.39 5.34
N PRO A 152 14.39 -40.38 6.45
CA PRO A 152 15.84 -40.21 6.43
C PRO A 152 16.53 -41.24 5.53
N LYS A 153 17.49 -40.80 4.72
CA LYS A 153 18.29 -41.70 3.87
C LYS A 153 19.41 -42.41 4.64
N ASP A 154 19.95 -41.75 5.65
CA ASP A 154 21.08 -42.20 6.46
C ASP A 154 20.99 -41.63 7.89
N ASP A 155 21.97 -41.96 8.74
CA ASP A 155 22.00 -41.54 10.15
C ASP A 155 22.17 -40.03 10.34
N SER A 156 22.72 -39.29 9.37
CA SER A 156 22.89 -37.84 9.47
C SER A 156 21.57 -37.08 9.34
N GLU A 157 20.56 -37.71 8.73
CA GLU A 157 19.22 -37.17 8.54
C GLU A 157 18.23 -37.62 9.64
N LYS A 158 18.67 -38.48 10.58
CA LYS A 158 17.82 -38.94 11.67
C LYS A 158 17.69 -37.87 12.76
N SER A 159 16.47 -37.75 13.28
CA SER A 159 16.26 -37.03 14.54
C SER A 159 16.93 -37.79 15.68
N ASP A 160 17.60 -37.07 16.56
CA ASP A 160 18.16 -37.55 17.82
C ASP A 160 17.11 -37.61 18.95
N VAL A 161 15.89 -37.09 18.71
CA VAL A 161 14.83 -37.03 19.70
C VAL A 161 13.89 -38.23 19.58
N LEU A 162 13.83 -39.04 20.63
CA LEU A 162 12.93 -40.19 20.71
C LEU A 162 11.47 -39.74 20.57
N GLY A 163 10.77 -40.29 19.57
CA GLY A 163 9.36 -40.00 19.28
C GLY A 163 9.14 -38.73 18.45
N ALA A 164 10.21 -38.06 17.99
CA ALA A 164 10.09 -37.07 16.92
C ALA A 164 9.72 -37.75 15.59
N PRO A 165 9.05 -37.05 14.67
CA PRO A 165 8.76 -37.61 13.35
C PRO A 165 10.03 -38.08 12.63
N ALA A 166 10.05 -39.35 12.22
CA ALA A 166 11.16 -39.93 11.46
C ALA A 166 11.06 -39.57 9.97
N VAL A 167 11.03 -38.28 9.68
CA VAL A 167 10.90 -37.71 8.33
C VAL A 167 11.82 -36.50 8.16
N VAL A 168 12.16 -36.24 6.91
CA VAL A 168 12.93 -35.09 6.44
C VAL A 168 12.04 -34.31 5.49
N TYR A 169 12.04 -32.99 5.64
CA TYR A 169 11.33 -32.07 4.76
C TYR A 169 12.35 -31.35 3.89
N GLU A 170 12.24 -31.47 2.58
CA GLU A 170 13.07 -30.79 1.59
C GLU A 170 12.20 -29.73 0.90
N VAL A 171 12.53 -28.47 1.12
CA VAL A 171 11.80 -27.30 0.59
C VAL A 171 12.70 -26.60 -0.44
N SER A 172 12.20 -26.46 -1.67
CA SER A 172 12.85 -25.76 -2.76
C SER A 172 11.94 -24.64 -3.24
N LEU A 173 12.42 -23.40 -3.20
CA LEU A 173 11.69 -22.19 -3.56
C LEU A 173 12.54 -21.43 -4.57
N ASN A 174 11.93 -20.95 -5.65
CA ASN A 174 12.63 -20.32 -6.75
C ASN A 174 11.77 -19.22 -7.36
N ASN A 175 12.22 -17.97 -7.22
CA ASN A 175 11.67 -16.82 -7.92
C ASN A 175 12.58 -16.48 -9.11
N PRO A 176 12.21 -16.87 -10.34
CA PRO A 176 13.04 -16.64 -11.52
C PRO A 176 13.08 -15.17 -11.95
N ILE A 177 12.09 -14.34 -11.56
CA ILE A 177 12.04 -12.92 -11.94
C ILE A 177 13.05 -12.12 -11.11
N ARG A 178 13.23 -12.48 -9.84
CA ARG A 178 14.15 -11.80 -8.92
C ARG A 178 15.52 -12.46 -8.79
N ASP A 179 15.72 -13.62 -9.42
CA ASP A 179 16.92 -14.46 -9.26
C ASP A 179 17.20 -14.80 -7.79
N ILE A 180 16.15 -15.27 -7.10
CA ILE A 180 16.23 -15.70 -5.69
C ILE A 180 15.81 -17.16 -5.58
N GLN A 181 16.62 -17.95 -4.88
CA GLN A 181 16.35 -19.37 -4.64
C GLN A 181 16.68 -19.76 -3.20
N ALA A 182 15.86 -20.62 -2.60
CA ALA A 182 16.16 -21.27 -1.34
C ALA A 182 15.98 -22.79 -1.50
N ARG A 183 16.97 -23.57 -1.08
CA ARG A 183 16.91 -25.05 -1.03
C ARG A 183 17.28 -25.49 0.36
N LEU A 184 16.29 -25.89 1.14
CA LEU A 184 16.41 -26.11 2.58
C LEU A 184 15.95 -27.51 2.96
N LYS A 185 16.63 -28.08 3.94
CA LYS A 185 16.33 -29.39 4.53
C LYS A 185 16.05 -29.20 6.01
N PHE A 186 14.87 -29.63 6.45
CA PHE A 186 14.43 -29.56 7.84
C PHE A 186 14.41 -30.95 8.46
N ILE A 187 15.07 -31.10 9.61
CA ILE A 187 15.13 -32.33 10.39
C ILE A 187 14.51 -32.04 11.77
N PRO A 188 13.43 -32.73 12.16
CA PRO A 188 12.79 -32.53 13.47
C PRO A 188 13.76 -32.67 14.65
N ARG A 189 13.74 -31.72 15.58
CA ARG A 189 14.47 -31.76 16.87
C ARG A 189 13.51 -31.70 18.08
N ARG A 190 12.20 -31.76 17.82
CA ARG A 190 11.13 -31.82 18.81
C ARG A 190 10.05 -32.79 18.32
N LYS A 191 9.24 -33.27 19.26
CA LYS A 191 8.01 -34.00 18.93
C LYS A 191 6.99 -33.03 18.33
N ALA A 192 6.09 -33.56 17.52
CA ALA A 192 4.92 -32.81 17.07
C ALA A 192 4.04 -32.45 18.28
N ILE A 193 3.65 -31.19 18.35
CA ILE A 193 2.77 -30.62 19.38
C ILE A 193 1.44 -30.29 18.74
N ARG A 194 0.35 -30.79 19.32
CA ARG A 194 -1.01 -30.45 18.88
C ARG A 194 -1.39 -29.06 19.39
N HIS A 195 -1.91 -28.20 18.51
CA HIS A 195 -2.49 -26.93 18.91
C HIS A 195 -3.93 -27.13 19.43
N GLY A 196 -4.47 -26.18 20.20
CA GLY A 196 -5.84 -26.28 20.72
C GLY A 196 -6.12 -27.49 21.61
N LEU A 197 -7.39 -27.88 21.76
CA LEU A 197 -7.78 -29.08 22.51
C LEU A 197 -7.72 -30.30 21.57
N HIS A 198 -6.88 -31.28 21.88
CA HIS A 198 -6.66 -32.50 21.07
C HIS A 198 -6.18 -32.30 19.62
N GLY A 199 -5.77 -31.09 19.22
CA GLY A 199 -5.36 -30.78 17.85
C GLY A 199 -6.42 -30.05 17.05
N VAL A 200 -7.56 -29.67 17.63
CA VAL A 200 -8.63 -28.97 16.92
C VAL A 200 -8.66 -27.50 17.33
N VAL A 201 -8.68 -26.61 16.33
CA VAL A 201 -8.77 -25.15 16.43
C VAL A 201 -9.69 -24.70 15.31
N ASN A 202 -10.82 -24.04 15.61
CA ASN A 202 -11.80 -23.60 14.58
C ASN A 202 -12.13 -24.65 13.51
N GLU A 203 -12.42 -25.89 13.92
CA GLU A 203 -12.73 -27.01 13.01
C GLU A 203 -11.58 -27.45 12.07
N MET A 204 -10.41 -26.84 12.18
CA MET A 204 -9.15 -27.28 11.59
C MET A 204 -8.41 -28.22 12.54
N PHE A 205 -7.80 -29.28 11.99
CA PHE A 205 -6.80 -30.04 12.72
C PHE A 205 -5.42 -29.38 12.55
N TYR A 206 -4.80 -29.00 13.66
CA TYR A 206 -3.53 -28.27 13.71
C TYR A 206 -2.51 -28.95 14.64
N TYR A 207 -1.34 -29.26 14.09
CA TYR A 207 -0.14 -29.54 14.86
C TYR A 207 1.09 -28.85 14.28
N TYR A 208 2.13 -28.71 15.10
CA TYR A 208 3.39 -28.11 14.72
C TYR A 208 4.61 -28.84 15.29
N ILE A 209 5.77 -28.68 14.67
CA ILE A 209 7.07 -29.09 15.17
C ILE A 209 7.84 -27.83 15.54
N PRO A 210 7.94 -27.49 16.85
CA PRO A 210 8.40 -26.18 17.27
C PRO A 210 9.90 -25.95 17.11
N ARG A 211 10.68 -27.00 16.82
CA ARG A 211 12.11 -26.88 16.59
C ARG A 211 12.61 -27.95 15.63
N MET A 212 13.27 -27.50 14.58
CA MET A 212 13.91 -28.33 13.56
C MET A 212 15.33 -27.79 13.31
N ALA A 213 16.27 -28.69 13.00
CA ALA A 213 17.54 -28.29 12.44
C ALA A 213 17.37 -28.05 10.94
N VAL A 214 17.88 -26.93 10.45
CA VAL A 214 17.77 -26.53 9.03
C VAL A 214 19.15 -26.40 8.43
N THR A 215 19.35 -26.97 7.25
CA THR A 215 20.58 -26.84 6.45
C THR A 215 20.23 -26.67 4.98
N GLY A 216 21.11 -26.06 4.20
CA GLY A 216 20.92 -25.95 2.76
C GLY A 216 21.60 -24.71 2.18
N SER A 217 20.97 -24.10 1.18
CA SER A 217 21.49 -22.91 0.54
C SER A 217 20.42 -21.87 0.21
N VAL A 218 20.81 -20.61 0.30
CA VAL A 218 20.06 -19.46 -0.22
C VAL A 218 20.91 -18.81 -1.31
N THR A 219 20.32 -18.49 -2.45
CA THR A 219 20.97 -17.78 -3.56
C THR A 219 20.21 -16.50 -3.84
N ILE A 220 20.91 -15.36 -3.91
CA ILE A 220 20.34 -14.05 -4.23
C ILE A 220 21.19 -13.43 -5.33
N LYS A 221 20.61 -13.14 -6.49
CA LYS A 221 21.29 -12.50 -7.63
C LYS A 221 22.62 -13.20 -8.00
N GLY A 222 22.59 -14.53 -8.05
CA GLY A 222 23.75 -15.39 -8.31
C GLY A 222 24.71 -15.62 -7.13
N GLU A 223 24.62 -14.88 -6.02
CA GLU A 223 25.43 -15.12 -4.83
C GLU A 223 24.82 -16.26 -3.99
N LYS A 224 25.55 -17.37 -3.85
CA LYS A 224 25.12 -18.53 -3.07
C LYS A 224 25.70 -18.51 -1.65
N HIS A 225 24.82 -18.62 -0.67
CA HIS A 225 25.11 -18.79 0.75
C HIS A 225 24.77 -20.21 1.19
N GLU A 226 25.76 -20.99 1.62
CA GLU A 226 25.51 -22.21 2.40
C GLU A 226 25.07 -21.79 3.81
N VAL A 227 23.94 -22.32 4.26
CA VAL A 227 23.25 -21.87 5.47
C VAL A 227 22.94 -23.02 6.41
N GLU A 228 22.88 -22.70 7.70
CA GLU A 228 22.34 -23.57 8.74
C GLU A 228 21.58 -22.77 9.78
N GLY A 229 20.70 -23.41 10.53
CA GLY A 229 19.94 -22.74 11.59
C GLY A 229 18.80 -23.55 12.16
N SER A 230 17.78 -22.85 12.66
CA SER A 230 16.58 -23.46 13.24
C SER A 230 15.36 -23.26 12.36
N GLY A 231 14.39 -24.15 12.49
CA GLY A 231 13.13 -24.06 11.77
C GLY A 231 11.94 -24.46 12.62
N TRP A 232 10.78 -24.14 12.10
CA TRP A 232 9.45 -24.43 12.63
C TRP A 232 8.59 -24.97 11.49
N TYR A 233 7.71 -25.91 11.78
CA TYR A 233 6.82 -26.52 10.78
C TYR A 233 5.40 -26.64 11.33
N ASP A 234 4.42 -26.20 10.55
CA ASP A 234 2.99 -26.28 10.85
C ASP A 234 2.27 -27.11 9.78
N ARG A 235 1.32 -27.91 10.24
CA ARG A 235 0.42 -28.69 9.40
C ARG A 235 -1.00 -28.45 9.86
N GLU A 236 -1.80 -27.92 8.96
CA GLU A 236 -3.20 -27.62 9.21
C GLU A 236 -4.09 -28.11 8.07
N PHE A 237 -5.19 -28.76 8.41
CA PHE A 237 -6.19 -29.20 7.43
C PHE A 237 -7.57 -29.34 8.06
N GLY A 238 -8.61 -29.05 7.28
CA GLY A 238 -10.00 -29.11 7.72
C GLY A 238 -10.79 -27.92 7.21
N GLY A 239 -11.54 -27.31 8.12
CA GLY A 239 -12.11 -25.98 7.96
C GLY A 239 -13.48 -25.94 7.30
N THR A 240 -14.15 -24.81 7.47
CA THR A 240 -15.52 -24.56 6.99
C THR A 240 -15.55 -23.79 5.67
N GLU A 241 -16.74 -23.69 5.07
CA GLU A 241 -16.94 -22.77 3.94
C GLU A 241 -16.77 -21.30 4.35
N ASP A 242 -17.09 -20.94 5.59
CA ASP A 242 -17.06 -19.57 6.09
C ASP A 242 -15.62 -19.06 6.26
N GLU A 243 -14.69 -19.93 6.68
CA GLU A 243 -13.22 -19.69 6.71
C GLU A 243 -12.61 -19.48 5.31
N VAL A 244 -13.33 -19.86 4.27
CA VAL A 244 -12.98 -19.69 2.86
C VAL A 244 -13.79 -18.55 2.20
N GLY A 245 -14.80 -18.05 2.92
CA GLY A 245 -15.80 -17.07 2.49
C GLY A 245 -15.65 -15.72 3.18
N GLN A 246 -16.76 -15.15 3.67
CA GLN A 246 -16.76 -13.81 4.26
C GLN A 246 -16.08 -13.74 5.64
N ASP A 247 -16.04 -14.83 6.43
CA ASP A 247 -15.41 -14.86 7.75
C ASP A 247 -13.88 -15.00 7.69
N ALA A 248 -13.33 -15.33 6.51
CA ALA A 248 -11.91 -15.16 6.19
C ALA A 248 -11.41 -13.71 6.35
N LEU A 249 -12.30 -12.74 6.57
CA LEU A 249 -12.02 -11.32 6.76
C LEU A 249 -11.76 -10.93 8.22
N ASP A 250 -11.78 -11.88 9.17
CA ASP A 250 -11.32 -11.66 10.54
C ASP A 250 -9.86 -11.17 10.58
N ALA A 251 -9.53 -10.43 11.64
CA ALA A 251 -8.15 -10.09 11.92
C ALA A 251 -7.54 -11.17 12.83
N TRP A 252 -6.26 -11.48 12.62
CA TRP A 252 -5.56 -12.43 13.47
C TRP A 252 -4.15 -11.98 13.79
N THR A 253 -3.60 -12.56 14.85
CA THR A 253 -2.19 -12.43 15.22
C THR A 253 -1.69 -13.78 15.70
N TRP A 254 -0.64 -14.25 15.06
CA TRP A 254 0.02 -15.50 15.37
C TRP A 254 1.50 -15.25 15.67
N PHE A 255 2.03 -15.94 16.68
CA PHE A 255 3.46 -16.00 16.95
C PHE A 255 3.92 -17.44 17.05
N SER A 256 5.11 -17.71 16.51
CA SER A 256 5.93 -18.88 16.84
C SER A 256 7.27 -18.40 17.37
N ILE A 257 7.61 -18.71 18.63
CA ILE A 257 8.82 -18.20 19.29
C ILE A 257 9.64 -19.36 19.85
N GLN A 258 10.93 -19.37 19.51
CA GLN A 258 11.95 -20.27 20.05
C GLN A 258 12.82 -19.49 21.03
N LEU A 259 12.74 -19.84 22.32
CA LEU A 259 13.59 -19.26 23.36
C LEU A 259 14.95 -19.97 23.41
N ASN A 260 15.95 -19.26 23.95
CA ASN A 260 17.34 -19.69 24.07
C ASN A 260 17.58 -20.75 25.16
N ASN A 261 16.58 -21.04 25.99
CA ASN A 261 16.59 -22.04 27.04
C ASN A 261 15.82 -23.31 26.63
N ASP A 262 15.77 -23.60 25.33
CA ASP A 262 15.04 -24.71 24.72
C ASP A 262 13.53 -24.74 25.00
N CYS A 263 12.94 -23.62 25.41
CA CYS A 263 11.48 -23.50 25.51
C CYS A 263 10.90 -22.88 24.23
N GLU A 264 9.63 -23.14 23.95
CA GLU A 264 8.93 -22.62 22.78
C GLU A 264 7.53 -22.11 23.14
N LEU A 265 7.07 -21.08 22.43
CA LEU A 265 5.75 -20.48 22.59
C LEU A 265 5.08 -20.37 21.21
N SER A 266 3.89 -20.94 21.09
CA SER A 266 2.94 -20.60 20.03
C SER A 266 1.82 -19.75 20.63
N PHE A 267 1.43 -18.69 19.96
CA PHE A 267 0.32 -17.83 20.35
C PHE A 267 -0.57 -17.58 19.15
N PHE A 268 -1.88 -17.60 19.36
CA PHE A 268 -2.87 -17.29 18.34
C PHE A 268 -4.00 -16.46 18.92
N ASN A 269 -4.40 -15.42 18.20
CA ASN A 269 -5.51 -14.55 18.53
C ASN A 269 -6.32 -14.22 17.28
N VAL A 270 -7.64 -14.37 17.37
CA VAL A 270 -8.59 -14.03 16.31
C VAL A 270 -9.58 -13.02 16.83
N VAL A 271 -9.78 -11.97 16.04
CA VAL A 271 -10.72 -10.89 16.33
C VAL A 271 -11.73 -10.81 15.20
N ASP A 272 -13.00 -10.89 15.58
CA ASP A 272 -14.13 -10.81 14.68
C ASP A 272 -14.13 -9.51 13.87
N ARG A 273 -14.32 -9.62 12.55
CA ARG A 273 -14.33 -8.49 11.62
C ARG A 273 -15.31 -7.37 12.00
N ASP A 274 -16.54 -7.72 12.35
CA ASP A 274 -17.64 -6.75 12.42
C ASP A 274 -17.83 -6.21 13.84
N THR A 275 -17.67 -7.06 14.85
CA THR A 275 -17.86 -6.72 16.26
C THR A 275 -16.59 -6.24 16.93
N HIS A 276 -15.41 -6.48 16.32
CA HIS A 276 -14.09 -6.27 16.91
C HIS A 276 -13.90 -6.99 18.26
N ARG A 277 -14.69 -8.03 18.52
CA ARG A 277 -14.56 -8.86 19.73
C ARG A 277 -13.56 -9.98 19.48
N GLU A 278 -12.81 -10.31 20.51
CA GLU A 278 -11.93 -11.48 20.51
C GLU A 278 -12.78 -12.76 20.42
N LYS A 279 -12.59 -13.52 19.33
CA LYS A 279 -13.21 -14.84 19.13
C LYS A 279 -12.43 -15.91 19.87
N GLU A 280 -11.11 -15.87 19.73
CA GLU A 280 -10.21 -16.87 20.29
C GLU A 280 -8.89 -16.22 20.71
N LYS A 281 -8.35 -16.71 21.83
CA LYS A 281 -7.00 -16.39 22.29
C LYS A 281 -6.42 -17.59 23.00
N VAL A 282 -5.39 -18.19 22.41
CA VAL A 282 -4.76 -19.40 22.92
C VAL A 282 -3.24 -19.23 22.85
N ALA A 283 -2.56 -19.62 23.93
CA ALA A 283 -1.12 -19.82 23.90
C ALA A 283 -0.79 -21.27 24.25
N VAL A 284 0.20 -21.84 23.57
CA VAL A 284 0.75 -23.16 23.86
C VAL A 284 2.23 -23.00 24.15
N PHE A 285 2.61 -23.27 25.39
CA PHE A 285 3.99 -23.28 25.83
C PHE A 285 4.53 -24.72 25.85
N THR A 286 5.76 -24.90 25.36
CA THR A 286 6.48 -26.16 25.46
C THR A 286 7.77 -25.90 26.22
N ASN A 287 8.00 -26.63 27.32
CA ASN A 287 9.20 -26.46 28.12
C ASN A 287 10.40 -27.25 27.52
N ALA A 288 11.59 -27.06 28.10
CA ALA A 288 12.81 -27.74 27.66
C ALA A 288 12.69 -29.28 27.61
N ALA A 289 11.86 -29.88 28.46
CA ALA A 289 11.60 -31.33 28.49
C ALA A 289 10.60 -31.79 27.41
N GLY A 290 10.04 -30.89 26.61
CA GLY A 290 9.03 -31.18 25.59
C GLY A 290 7.61 -31.35 26.17
N VAL A 291 7.36 -30.88 27.39
CA VAL A 291 6.03 -30.94 28.00
C VAL A 291 5.22 -29.73 27.53
N ARG A 292 4.06 -30.03 26.94
CA ARG A 292 3.08 -29.06 26.45
C ARG A 292 2.20 -28.54 27.59
N THR A 293 2.00 -27.23 27.62
CA THR A 293 1.05 -26.55 28.51
C THR A 293 0.19 -25.59 27.68
N ALA A 294 -1.13 -25.78 27.72
CA ALA A 294 -2.07 -24.79 27.18
C ALA A 294 -2.25 -23.68 28.21
N ILE A 295 -2.22 -22.43 27.74
CA ILE A 295 -2.27 -21.22 28.56
C ILE A 295 -3.52 -20.45 28.16
N THR A 296 -4.35 -20.16 29.15
CA THR A 296 -5.62 -19.42 28.99
C THR A 296 -5.56 -18.02 29.58
N ASP A 297 -4.57 -17.71 30.42
CA ASP A 297 -4.37 -16.41 31.08
C ASP A 297 -3.35 -15.51 30.35
N VAL A 298 -3.14 -15.73 29.06
CA VAL A 298 -2.22 -14.92 28.25
C VAL A 298 -2.80 -13.53 28.00
N SER A 299 -1.99 -12.50 28.20
CA SER A 299 -2.29 -11.12 27.82
C SER A 299 -1.36 -10.64 26.71
N LEU A 300 -1.92 -9.93 25.73
CA LEU A 300 -1.21 -9.32 24.63
C LEU A 300 -1.54 -7.83 24.57
N THR A 301 -0.52 -6.98 24.66
CA THR A 301 -0.63 -5.54 24.37
C THR A 301 0.42 -5.16 23.35
N TRP A 302 0.16 -4.15 22.51
CA TRP A 302 1.11 -3.72 21.50
C TRP A 302 1.41 -2.22 21.60
N SER A 303 2.56 -1.84 21.07
CA SER A 303 3.08 -0.48 21.00
C SER A 303 3.91 -0.32 19.74
N ASN A 304 4.18 0.93 19.35
CA ASN A 304 4.87 1.30 18.11
C ASN A 304 4.14 0.81 16.86
N THR A 305 4.15 1.62 15.81
CA THR A 305 3.51 1.25 14.55
C THR A 305 4.42 1.58 13.38
N TRP A 306 4.22 0.83 12.31
CA TRP A 306 4.80 1.09 11.01
C TRP A 306 3.67 1.08 10.00
N THR A 307 3.61 2.09 9.14
CA THR A 307 2.63 2.13 8.04
C THR A 307 3.30 1.77 6.73
N SER A 308 2.72 0.79 6.04
CA SER A 308 3.13 0.40 4.70
C SER A 308 2.88 1.53 3.70
N LEU A 309 3.80 1.73 2.76
CA LEU A 309 3.58 2.58 1.59
C LEU A 309 3.06 1.80 0.36
N THR A 310 2.86 0.48 0.50
CA THR A 310 2.22 -0.36 -0.51
C THR A 310 0.72 -0.32 -0.36
N THR A 311 0.22 -0.63 0.84
CA THR A 311 -1.21 -0.76 1.14
C THR A 311 -1.75 0.38 2.01
N PHE A 312 -0.86 1.21 2.58
CA PHE A 312 -1.20 2.21 3.61
C PHE A 312 -1.77 1.61 4.90
N ILE A 313 -1.67 0.29 5.10
CA ILE A 313 -2.08 -0.38 6.34
C ILE A 313 -1.03 -0.13 7.42
N GLU A 314 -1.50 0.16 8.64
CA GLU A 314 -0.67 0.35 9.82
C GLU A 314 -0.54 -0.95 10.61
N TYR A 315 0.69 -1.38 10.87
CA TYR A 315 1.01 -2.60 11.60
C TYR A 315 1.72 -2.27 12.91
N PRO A 316 1.29 -2.85 14.05
CA PRO A 316 2.08 -2.78 15.27
C PRO A 316 3.48 -3.37 15.05
N GLN A 317 4.48 -2.91 15.78
CA GLN A 317 5.88 -3.34 15.63
C GLN A 317 6.49 -3.93 16.92
N GLN A 318 5.78 -3.78 18.04
CA GLN A 318 6.19 -4.31 19.33
C GLN A 318 4.98 -4.83 20.09
N TRP A 319 5.17 -5.95 20.79
CA TRP A 319 4.17 -6.59 21.63
C TRP A 319 4.78 -6.92 22.99
N LYS A 320 3.96 -6.79 24.03
CA LYS A 320 4.20 -7.39 25.33
C LYS A 320 3.29 -8.60 25.49
N ILE A 321 3.88 -9.77 25.67
CA ILE A 321 3.20 -11.04 25.93
C ILE A 321 3.47 -11.42 27.38
N SER A 322 2.42 -11.58 28.18
CA SER A 322 2.54 -12.04 29.58
C SER A 322 1.67 -13.26 29.81
N CYS A 323 2.22 -14.30 30.43
CA CYS A 323 1.53 -15.52 30.83
C CYS A 323 1.80 -15.80 32.33
N PRO A 324 0.98 -15.28 33.25
CA PRO A 324 1.20 -15.38 34.69
C PRO A 324 1.32 -16.83 35.19
N THR A 325 0.51 -17.76 34.69
CA THR A 325 0.51 -19.18 35.08
C THR A 325 1.88 -19.85 34.97
N ILE A 326 2.72 -19.41 34.03
CA ILE A 326 4.09 -19.92 33.85
C ILE A 326 5.18 -18.90 34.23
N GLY A 327 4.78 -17.70 34.69
CA GLY A 327 5.67 -16.60 35.01
C GLY A 327 6.46 -16.11 33.79
N LEU A 328 5.85 -16.07 32.60
CA LEU A 328 6.47 -15.60 31.37
C LEU A 328 6.09 -14.14 31.11
N ASP A 329 7.09 -13.31 30.83
CA ASP A 329 6.92 -11.93 30.36
C ASP A 329 7.91 -11.68 29.23
N LEU A 330 7.42 -11.37 28.02
CA LEU A 330 8.23 -11.11 26.84
C LEU A 330 7.86 -9.78 26.20
N ILE A 331 8.88 -9.04 25.77
CA ILE A 331 8.79 -7.99 24.76
C ILE A 331 9.22 -8.59 23.42
N VAL A 332 8.30 -8.64 22.47
CA VAL A 332 8.49 -9.17 21.12
C VAL A 332 8.50 -8.01 20.14
N GLN A 333 9.51 -7.91 19.29
CA GLN A 333 9.72 -6.80 18.36
C GLN A 333 9.98 -7.32 16.95
N CYS A 334 9.44 -6.66 15.92
CA CYS A 334 9.81 -6.94 14.54
C CYS A 334 11.32 -6.71 14.33
N ALA A 335 12.00 -7.67 13.69
CA ALA A 335 13.43 -7.55 13.40
C ALA A 335 13.71 -6.56 12.25
N VAL A 336 12.77 -6.48 11.31
CA VAL A 336 12.76 -5.57 10.16
C VAL A 336 11.37 -4.95 10.10
N GLU A 337 11.26 -3.63 9.89
CA GLU A 337 9.95 -2.97 9.87
C GLU A 337 9.11 -3.40 8.65
N HIS A 338 9.73 -3.44 7.47
CA HIS A 338 9.09 -3.67 6.18
C HIS A 338 8.91 -5.17 5.86
N GLN A 339 8.10 -5.88 6.65
CA GLN A 339 7.77 -7.29 6.43
C GLN A 339 6.29 -7.50 6.09
N GLU A 340 5.68 -6.53 5.40
CA GLU A 340 4.38 -6.75 4.76
C GLU A 340 4.56 -7.68 3.55
N PHE A 341 3.73 -8.73 3.48
CA PHE A 341 3.56 -9.58 2.32
C PHE A 341 2.41 -9.04 1.45
N PRO A 342 2.70 -8.33 0.35
CA PRO A 342 1.67 -7.90 -0.59
C PRO A 342 1.11 -9.09 -1.37
N THR A 343 -0.21 -9.23 -1.46
CA THR A 343 -0.86 -10.29 -2.24
C THR A 343 -2.35 -10.04 -2.43
N ILE A 344 -2.90 -10.46 -3.58
CA ILE A 344 -4.34 -10.48 -3.86
C ILE A 344 -5.12 -11.57 -3.12
N LEU A 345 -4.42 -12.49 -2.44
CA LEU A 345 -5.05 -13.59 -1.69
C LEU A 345 -5.80 -13.11 -0.43
N VAL A 346 -5.49 -11.91 0.05
CA VAL A 346 -6.17 -11.30 1.21
C VAL A 346 -6.79 -9.96 0.86
N SER A 347 -7.89 -9.64 1.53
CA SER A 347 -8.49 -8.32 1.46
C SER A 347 -7.49 -7.24 1.88
N GLY A 348 -7.44 -6.14 1.11
CA GLY A 348 -6.48 -5.05 1.35
C GLY A 348 -5.11 -5.23 0.73
N PHE A 349 -4.90 -6.31 -0.01
CA PHE A 349 -3.69 -6.58 -0.76
C PHE A 349 -2.43 -6.83 0.07
N GLY A 350 -2.56 -7.15 1.35
CA GLY A 350 -1.41 -7.55 2.15
C GLY A 350 -1.72 -7.93 3.58
N PHE A 351 -0.78 -8.65 4.18
CA PHE A 351 -0.73 -8.97 5.60
C PHE A 351 0.72 -8.89 6.07
N TYR A 352 0.96 -8.82 7.37
CA TYR A 352 2.32 -8.77 7.92
C TYR A 352 2.80 -10.18 8.23
N GLU A 353 3.95 -10.56 7.71
CA GLU A 353 4.59 -11.82 8.06
C GLU A 353 6.10 -11.69 8.09
N GLY A 354 6.71 -11.98 9.24
CA GLY A 354 8.16 -11.81 9.33
C GLY A 354 8.79 -12.16 10.67
N ARG A 355 10.12 -12.04 10.68
CA ARG A 355 10.97 -12.33 11.83
C ARG A 355 10.69 -11.35 12.96
N VAL A 356 10.55 -11.90 14.16
CA VAL A 356 10.53 -11.16 15.42
C VAL A 356 11.66 -11.61 16.35
N VAL A 357 12.05 -10.73 17.28
CA VAL A 357 12.99 -11.00 18.37
C VAL A 357 12.24 -10.82 19.69
N ALA A 358 12.39 -11.78 20.59
CA ALA A 358 11.77 -11.77 21.91
C ALA A 358 12.84 -11.58 23.00
N ASN A 359 12.59 -10.71 23.96
CA ASN A 359 13.43 -10.51 25.14
C ASN A 359 12.55 -10.39 26.39
N GLY A 360 12.92 -11.01 27.49
CA GLY A 360 12.16 -10.90 28.73
C GLY A 360 12.59 -11.90 29.79
N SER A 361 11.62 -12.46 30.52
CA SER A 361 11.88 -13.41 31.60
C SER A 361 10.89 -14.57 31.63
N LEU A 362 11.35 -15.73 32.09
CA LEU A 362 10.55 -16.89 32.43
C LEU A 362 10.88 -17.30 33.87
N GLN A 363 9.89 -17.27 34.76
CA GLN A 363 10.04 -17.54 36.19
C GLN A 363 11.15 -16.67 36.83
N GLY A 364 11.21 -15.39 36.42
CA GLY A 364 12.21 -14.42 36.90
C GLY A 364 13.62 -14.59 36.30
N LYS A 365 13.86 -15.59 35.45
CA LYS A 365 15.14 -15.76 34.74
C LYS A 365 15.08 -15.12 33.37
N ALA A 366 16.14 -14.38 33.01
CA ALA A 366 16.24 -13.74 31.70
C ALA A 366 16.20 -14.79 30.57
N VAL A 367 15.39 -14.53 29.56
CA VAL A 367 15.30 -15.33 28.32
C VAL A 367 15.28 -14.40 27.13
N ASN A 368 15.84 -14.88 26.02
CA ASN A 368 15.69 -14.25 24.72
C ASN A 368 15.34 -15.31 23.67
N GLY A 369 14.85 -14.87 22.52
CA GLY A 369 14.41 -15.77 21.49
C GLY A 369 14.23 -15.10 20.15
N THR A 370 14.02 -15.93 19.14
CA THR A 370 13.62 -15.49 17.80
C THR A 370 12.34 -16.22 17.42
N GLY A 371 11.51 -15.57 16.64
CA GLY A 371 10.29 -16.17 16.13
C GLY A 371 9.83 -15.58 14.81
N PHE A 372 8.63 -15.99 14.43
CA PHE A 372 7.84 -15.34 13.38
C PHE A 372 6.56 -14.75 13.97
N LEU A 373 6.12 -13.67 13.34
CA LEU A 373 4.80 -13.07 13.49
C LEU A 373 4.07 -13.24 12.16
N GLU A 374 2.80 -13.63 12.23
CA GLU A 374 1.84 -13.43 11.15
C GLU A 374 0.68 -12.59 11.67
N ARG A 375 0.28 -11.57 10.92
CA ARG A 375 -0.81 -10.68 11.30
C ARG A 375 -1.55 -10.15 10.09
N LYS A 376 -2.85 -10.45 10.03
CA LYS A 376 -3.80 -9.72 9.20
C LYS A 376 -4.56 -8.70 10.05
N ASN A 377 -4.59 -7.46 9.56
CA ASN A 377 -5.39 -6.40 10.16
C ASN A 377 -6.80 -6.35 9.54
N HIS A 378 -7.74 -5.76 10.27
CA HIS A 378 -8.94 -5.23 9.62
C HIS A 378 -8.56 -4.15 8.62
N LEU A 379 -9.27 -4.12 7.50
CA LEU A 379 -9.11 -3.06 6.51
C LEU A 379 -9.44 -1.69 7.13
N PRO A 380 -8.52 -0.70 7.09
CA PRO A 380 -8.78 0.61 7.68
C PRO A 380 -9.75 1.46 6.83
N TYR A 381 -10.17 0.98 5.65
CA TYR A 381 -11.07 1.67 4.74
C TYR A 381 -11.99 0.71 4.00
N LYS A 382 -13.17 1.20 3.61
CA LYS A 382 -14.19 0.45 2.87
C LYS A 382 -14.19 0.72 1.36
N ASP A 383 -13.64 1.85 0.93
CA ASP A 383 -13.63 2.35 -0.46
C ASP A 383 -12.40 3.25 -0.72
N THR A 384 -12.29 3.81 -1.93
CA THR A 384 -11.17 4.68 -2.32
C THR A 384 -11.14 6.01 -1.58
N SER A 385 -12.29 6.56 -1.18
CA SER A 385 -12.33 7.78 -0.35
C SER A 385 -11.72 7.51 1.02
N GLY A 386 -12.03 6.35 1.61
CA GLY A 386 -11.40 5.87 2.84
C GLY A 386 -9.90 5.63 2.68
N LEU A 387 -9.46 5.06 1.55
CA LEU A 387 -8.04 4.92 1.22
C LEU A 387 -7.35 6.30 1.20
N LEU A 388 -7.90 7.28 0.47
CA LEU A 388 -7.34 8.63 0.40
C LEU A 388 -7.30 9.33 1.76
N LYS A 389 -8.33 9.13 2.60
CA LYS A 389 -8.33 9.63 3.99
C LYS A 389 -7.19 9.02 4.80
N ASN A 390 -6.95 7.72 4.65
CA ASN A 390 -5.86 7.04 5.34
C ASN A 390 -4.48 7.47 4.80
N VAL A 391 -4.33 7.66 3.49
CA VAL A 391 -3.13 8.29 2.90
C VAL A 391 -2.93 9.68 3.50
N GLY A 392 -3.98 10.49 3.63
CA GLY A 392 -3.91 11.81 4.26
C GLY A 392 -3.46 11.78 5.71
N ARG A 393 -3.83 10.74 6.48
CA ARG A 393 -3.31 10.52 7.84
C ARG A 393 -1.80 10.25 7.82
N VAL A 394 -1.33 9.38 6.93
CA VAL A 394 0.10 9.05 6.78
C VAL A 394 0.89 10.29 6.37
N VAL A 395 0.39 11.05 5.39
CA VAL A 395 0.98 12.31 4.94
C VAL A 395 1.08 13.30 6.09
N LYS A 396 -0.02 13.53 6.81
CA LYS A 396 -0.05 14.44 7.96
C LYS A 396 0.95 14.03 9.04
N GLN A 397 1.00 12.75 9.41
CA GLN A 397 1.94 12.24 10.41
C GLN A 397 3.39 12.44 9.95
N THR A 398 3.69 12.04 8.71
CA THR A 398 5.03 12.18 8.12
C THR A 398 5.49 13.64 8.12
N LEU A 399 4.65 14.56 7.65
CA LEU A 399 4.96 15.99 7.66
C LEU A 399 5.04 16.56 9.08
N SER A 400 4.26 16.02 10.02
CA SER A 400 4.32 16.47 11.41
C SER A 400 5.68 16.20 12.05
N ASP A 401 6.26 15.06 11.72
CA ASP A 401 7.58 14.63 12.20
C ASP A 401 8.71 15.36 11.47
N MET A 402 8.55 15.59 10.17
CA MET A 402 9.56 16.25 9.33
C MET A 402 9.56 17.77 9.46
N TYR A 403 8.46 18.37 9.91
CA TYR A 403 8.26 19.81 10.01
C TYR A 403 7.76 20.18 11.43
N PRO A 404 8.59 19.99 12.47
CA PRO A 404 8.14 19.96 13.87
C PRO A 404 7.76 21.33 14.41
N LEU A 405 6.73 21.38 15.29
CA LEU A 405 6.33 22.58 16.03
C LEU A 405 7.22 22.91 17.24
N ASN A 406 8.03 21.94 17.67
CA ASN A 406 8.99 22.13 18.76
C ASN A 406 10.39 21.66 18.28
N PRO A 407 10.99 22.33 17.29
CA PRO A 407 12.31 21.93 16.78
C PRO A 407 13.40 22.20 17.82
N THR A 408 14.42 21.36 17.87
CA THR A 408 15.65 21.66 18.63
C THR A 408 16.46 22.74 17.90
N GLN A 409 17.31 23.47 18.63
CA GLN A 409 18.21 24.45 18.02
C GLN A 409 19.16 23.80 16.99
N GLU A 410 19.63 22.59 17.27
CA GLU A 410 20.44 21.80 16.34
C GLU A 410 19.68 21.53 15.05
N TRP A 411 18.42 21.06 15.16
CA TRP A 411 17.58 20.81 13.99
C TRP A 411 17.37 22.06 13.14
N VAL A 412 17.10 23.22 13.76
CA VAL A 412 16.95 24.50 13.04
C VAL A 412 18.25 24.92 12.38
N ASN A 413 19.38 24.80 13.09
CA ASN A 413 20.68 25.15 12.55
C ASN A 413 21.03 24.29 11.33
N GLU A 414 20.71 23.00 11.36
CA GLU A 414 21.03 22.08 10.27
C GLU A 414 20.08 22.19 9.07
N ASN A 415 18.77 22.24 9.33
CA ASN A 415 17.74 22.07 8.29
C ASN A 415 17.18 23.41 7.76
N VAL A 416 17.28 24.49 8.54
CA VAL A 416 16.75 25.80 8.16
C VAL A 416 17.86 26.78 7.84
N LEU A 417 18.76 27.02 8.80
CA LEU A 417 19.79 28.06 8.67
C LEU A 417 21.03 27.55 7.93
N GLY A 418 21.28 26.24 7.97
CA GLY A 418 22.44 25.58 7.39
C GLY A 418 23.76 26.25 7.78
N ARG A 419 24.62 26.49 6.79
CA ARG A 419 25.94 27.14 6.97
C ARG A 419 25.88 28.58 7.52
N HIS A 420 24.70 29.19 7.58
CA HIS A 420 24.48 30.54 8.07
C HIS A 420 23.95 30.56 9.51
N ALA A 421 23.83 29.41 10.16
CA ALA A 421 23.47 29.31 11.57
C ALA A 421 24.43 30.13 12.45
N THR A 422 23.87 31.01 13.28
CA THR A 422 24.64 31.80 14.25
C THR A 422 24.69 31.07 15.59
N LYS A 423 25.74 31.31 16.39
CA LYS A 423 25.83 30.74 17.75
C LYS A 423 24.90 31.44 18.76
N THR A 424 24.44 32.65 18.44
CA THR A 424 23.64 33.53 19.31
C THR A 424 22.73 34.40 18.46
N GLY A 425 21.49 34.66 18.89
CA GLY A 425 20.64 35.71 18.30
C GLY A 425 19.32 35.23 17.68
N SER A 426 19.10 33.92 17.51
CA SER A 426 17.80 33.36 17.16
C SER A 426 17.56 32.04 17.88
N ASP A 427 16.46 31.95 18.60
CA ASP A 427 15.98 30.73 19.24
C ASP A 427 15.09 29.94 18.27
N ALA A 428 15.22 28.61 18.27
CA ALA A 428 14.43 27.67 17.52
C ALA A 428 12.91 27.91 17.64
N ALA A 429 12.43 28.25 18.85
CA ALA A 429 11.01 28.55 19.07
C ALA A 429 10.55 29.76 18.23
N ARG A 430 11.35 30.82 18.18
CA ARG A 430 11.03 32.01 17.38
C ARG A 430 11.06 31.75 15.87
N VAL A 431 11.99 30.92 15.41
CA VAL A 431 12.00 30.48 14.00
C VAL A 431 10.73 29.68 13.71
N CYS A 432 10.36 28.77 14.59
CA CYS A 432 9.14 27.99 14.44
C CYS A 432 7.89 28.87 14.37
N ASP A 433 7.72 29.81 15.31
CA ASP A 433 6.58 30.73 15.32
C ASP A 433 6.48 31.57 14.04
N ALA A 434 7.64 32.01 13.51
CA ALA A 434 7.68 32.91 12.37
C ALA A 434 7.42 32.23 11.02
N VAL A 435 7.85 30.97 10.85
CA VAL A 435 7.77 30.29 9.54
C VAL A 435 7.10 28.93 9.57
N PHE A 436 7.16 28.19 10.69
CA PHE A 436 6.67 26.83 10.71
C PHE A 436 5.23 26.71 11.16
N ALA A 437 4.87 27.41 12.24
CA ALA A 437 3.50 27.43 12.75
C ALA A 437 2.45 27.81 11.68
N PRO A 438 2.68 28.83 10.80
CA PRO A 438 1.73 29.15 9.74
C PRO A 438 1.55 28.02 8.71
N VAL A 439 2.63 27.34 8.33
CA VAL A 439 2.58 26.19 7.39
C VAL A 439 1.88 25.00 8.03
N ARG A 440 2.21 24.71 9.30
CA ARG A 440 1.60 23.63 10.07
C ARG A 440 0.11 23.84 10.32
N ALA A 441 -0.32 25.08 10.54
CA ALA A 441 -1.74 25.41 10.63
C ALA A 441 -2.53 24.97 9.38
N LEU A 442 -1.92 24.95 8.19
CA LEU A 442 -2.57 24.45 6.97
C LEU A 442 -2.38 22.94 6.75
N ILE A 443 -1.19 22.40 7.02
CA ILE A 443 -0.90 20.95 6.94
C ILE A 443 -1.84 20.17 7.86
N ASP A 444 -2.04 20.64 9.09
CA ASP A 444 -2.76 19.91 10.13
C ASP A 444 -4.28 19.85 9.87
N ARG A 445 -4.80 20.73 9.00
CA ARG A 445 -6.19 20.68 8.49
C ARG A 445 -6.42 19.55 7.48
N GLY A 446 -5.35 18.92 6.98
CA GLY A 446 -5.41 17.81 6.02
C GLY A 446 -5.75 18.26 4.60
N GLY A 447 -5.73 17.34 3.63
CA GLY A 447 -6.02 17.64 2.23
C GLY A 447 -6.36 16.39 1.43
N LYS A 448 -6.57 16.55 0.11
CA LYS A 448 -6.92 15.43 -0.79
C LYS A 448 -5.80 14.39 -0.92
N SER A 449 -4.55 14.75 -0.62
CA SER A 449 -3.36 13.87 -0.49
C SER A 449 -3.00 12.96 -1.68
N TRP A 450 -3.68 13.12 -2.82
CA TRP A 450 -3.48 12.27 -3.99
C TRP A 450 -2.12 12.47 -4.67
N ARG A 451 -1.52 13.66 -4.60
CA ARG A 451 -0.18 13.92 -5.17
C ARG A 451 0.87 13.05 -4.49
N SER A 452 0.79 12.96 -3.16
CA SER A 452 1.64 12.08 -2.36
C SER A 452 1.38 10.60 -2.64
N LEU A 453 0.11 10.20 -2.82
CA LEU A 453 -0.24 8.84 -3.24
C LEU A 453 0.47 8.49 -4.55
N ILE A 454 0.35 9.34 -5.57
CA ILE A 454 0.95 9.11 -6.88
C ILE A 454 2.47 9.07 -6.79
N LEU A 455 3.11 10.04 -6.13
CA LEU A 455 4.56 10.07 -5.97
C LEU A 455 5.10 8.78 -5.32
N VAL A 456 4.54 8.40 -4.17
CA VAL A 456 4.97 7.22 -3.41
C VAL A 456 4.73 5.93 -4.19
N SER A 457 3.59 5.84 -4.89
CA SER A 457 3.25 4.69 -5.72
C SER A 457 4.18 4.58 -6.93
N CYS A 458 4.50 5.69 -7.60
CA CYS A 458 5.47 5.71 -8.70
C CYS A 458 6.86 5.25 -8.25
N VAL A 459 7.37 5.77 -7.12
CA VAL A 459 8.69 5.37 -6.59
C VAL A 459 8.75 3.87 -6.32
N ASN A 460 7.71 3.30 -5.69
CA ASN A 460 7.71 1.88 -5.36
C ASN A 460 7.35 0.97 -6.55
N ALA A 461 6.51 1.40 -7.51
CA ALA A 461 6.24 0.62 -8.72
C ALA A 461 7.48 0.48 -9.62
N LEU A 462 8.43 1.42 -9.50
CA LEU A 462 9.75 1.38 -10.13
C LEU A 462 10.82 0.67 -9.27
N ALA A 463 10.49 0.26 -8.04
CA ALA A 463 11.42 -0.42 -7.16
C ALA A 463 11.28 -1.95 -7.33
N GLU A 464 12.40 -2.67 -7.21
CA GLU A 464 12.38 -4.14 -7.22
C GLU A 464 11.74 -4.70 -5.95
N ASP A 465 12.09 -4.10 -4.80
CA ASP A 465 11.56 -4.38 -3.45
C ASP A 465 11.04 -3.09 -2.82
N TYR A 466 10.33 -3.21 -1.70
CA TYR A 466 9.82 -2.07 -0.95
C TYR A 466 10.92 -1.02 -0.68
N MET A 467 10.63 0.24 -0.99
CA MET A 467 11.50 1.38 -0.67
C MET A 467 10.78 2.33 0.27
N ASP A 468 11.39 2.60 1.43
CA ASP A 468 10.90 3.65 2.32
C ASP A 468 11.17 5.04 1.70
N CYS A 469 10.16 5.52 0.97
CA CYS A 469 10.21 6.77 0.24
C CYS A 469 9.37 7.87 0.93
N ARG A 470 9.01 7.70 2.22
CA ARG A 470 8.13 8.62 2.97
C ARG A 470 8.64 10.05 2.99
N HIS A 471 9.95 10.26 3.08
CA HIS A 471 10.54 11.60 3.11
C HIS A 471 10.28 12.39 1.82
N TYR A 472 10.06 11.74 0.68
CA TYR A 472 9.68 12.45 -0.55
C TYR A 472 8.26 13.03 -0.51
N ILE A 473 7.39 12.64 0.45
CA ILE A 473 6.09 13.31 0.68
C ILE A 473 6.28 14.82 0.94
N ALA A 474 7.43 15.23 1.49
CA ALA A 474 7.72 16.64 1.68
C ALA A 474 7.74 17.42 0.37
N VAL A 475 8.26 16.86 -0.74
CA VAL A 475 8.29 17.59 -2.02
C VAL A 475 6.89 17.73 -2.62
N SER A 476 6.03 16.71 -2.54
CA SER A 476 4.66 16.83 -3.06
C SER A 476 3.81 17.80 -2.26
N GLU A 477 3.87 17.72 -0.92
CA GLU A 477 2.94 18.47 -0.08
C GLU A 477 3.42 19.87 0.26
N LEU A 478 4.72 20.10 0.51
CA LEU A 478 5.18 21.45 0.80
C LEU A 478 5.10 22.35 -0.44
N LEU A 479 5.37 21.83 -1.63
CA LEU A 479 5.13 22.61 -2.86
C LEU A 479 3.66 23.00 -2.99
N HIS A 480 2.74 22.08 -2.73
CA HIS A 480 1.31 22.36 -2.81
C HIS A 480 0.81 23.29 -1.69
N VAL A 481 1.23 23.07 -0.44
CA VAL A 481 0.86 23.91 0.71
C VAL A 481 1.42 25.32 0.55
N GLY A 482 2.68 25.44 0.12
CA GLY A 482 3.28 26.73 -0.20
C GLY A 482 2.50 27.48 -1.25
N SER A 483 2.14 26.80 -2.35
CA SER A 483 1.34 27.42 -3.42
C SER A 483 -0.04 27.86 -2.92
N LEU A 484 -0.73 27.04 -2.10
CA LEU A 484 -2.04 27.38 -1.54
C LEU A 484 -1.99 28.63 -0.64
N ILE A 485 -0.96 28.77 0.20
CA ILE A 485 -0.83 29.94 1.09
C ILE A 485 -0.69 31.22 0.26
N ILE A 486 0.08 31.18 -0.83
CA ILE A 486 0.29 32.32 -1.72
C ILE A 486 -0.96 32.59 -2.58
N ASP A 487 -1.58 31.55 -3.13
CA ASP A 487 -2.83 31.59 -3.90
C ASP A 487 -3.97 32.21 -3.06
N ASP A 488 -4.12 31.81 -1.79
CA ASP A 488 -5.12 32.39 -0.87
C ASP A 488 -4.96 33.91 -0.70
N ILE A 489 -3.74 34.44 -0.79
CA ILE A 489 -3.47 35.89 -0.71
C ILE A 489 -3.85 36.57 -2.01
N GLN A 490 -3.47 35.96 -3.14
CA GLN A 490 -3.73 36.49 -4.49
C GLN A 490 -5.23 36.56 -4.79
N ASP A 491 -5.97 35.56 -4.31
CA ASP A 491 -7.42 35.43 -4.52
C ASP A 491 -8.25 36.08 -3.39
N GLU A 492 -7.61 36.73 -2.41
CA GLU A 492 -8.27 37.32 -1.22
C GLU A 492 -9.20 36.33 -0.48
N SER A 493 -8.84 35.04 -0.52
CA SER A 493 -9.67 33.96 0.04
C SER A 493 -9.79 34.07 1.55
N VAL A 494 -11.00 33.84 2.08
CA VAL A 494 -11.27 33.93 3.53
C VAL A 494 -11.20 32.57 4.25
N VAL A 495 -11.49 31.47 3.55
CA VAL A 495 -11.54 30.11 4.12
C VAL A 495 -10.76 29.12 3.25
N ARG A 496 -9.97 28.26 3.88
CA ARG A 496 -9.27 27.14 3.25
C ARG A 496 -9.29 25.92 4.17
N ARG A 497 -9.72 24.78 3.61
CA ARG A 497 -9.82 23.48 4.31
C ARG A 497 -10.60 23.60 5.64
N GLY A 498 -11.72 24.32 5.61
CA GLY A 498 -12.62 24.53 6.74
C GLY A 498 -12.15 25.52 7.81
N GLY A 499 -10.98 26.16 7.65
CA GLY A 499 -10.45 27.16 8.57
C GLY A 499 -10.11 28.48 7.89
N LYS A 500 -9.79 29.52 8.67
CA LYS A 500 -9.36 30.84 8.17
C LYS A 500 -8.09 30.72 7.33
N THR A 501 -7.98 31.44 6.21
CA THR A 501 -6.73 31.45 5.42
C THR A 501 -5.55 31.98 6.23
N ILE A 502 -4.35 31.50 5.90
CA ILE A 502 -3.14 31.73 6.71
C ILE A 502 -2.78 33.22 6.79
N HIS A 503 -3.00 33.99 5.73
CA HIS A 503 -2.73 35.43 5.74
C HIS A 503 -3.68 36.23 6.65
N LEU A 504 -4.89 35.74 6.87
CA LEU A 504 -5.81 36.36 7.82
C LEU A 504 -5.54 35.92 9.26
N GLU A 505 -4.92 34.76 9.47
CA GLU A 505 -4.61 34.22 10.80
C GLU A 505 -3.26 34.72 11.33
N TYR A 506 -2.22 34.74 10.49
CA TYR A 506 -0.84 35.08 10.85
C TYR A 506 -0.36 36.42 10.26
N GLY A 507 -1.19 37.07 9.44
CA GLY A 507 -0.84 38.29 8.71
C GLY A 507 -0.18 38.01 7.36
N THR A 508 -0.41 38.90 6.39
CA THR A 508 0.04 38.74 5.00
C THR A 508 1.55 38.58 4.86
N ALA A 509 2.35 39.40 5.55
CA ALA A 509 3.81 39.32 5.46
C ALA A 509 4.34 37.96 5.94
N THR A 510 3.82 37.46 7.06
CA THR A 510 4.16 36.14 7.62
C THR A 510 3.75 35.03 6.65
N ALA A 511 2.54 35.10 6.10
CA ALA A 511 2.03 34.12 5.16
C ALA A 511 2.85 34.06 3.86
N ILE A 512 3.26 35.20 3.30
CA ILE A 512 4.15 35.24 2.12
C ILE A 512 5.47 34.54 2.44
N ASN A 513 6.09 34.88 3.56
CA ASN A 513 7.39 34.32 3.94
C ASN A 513 7.29 32.80 4.22
N ALA A 514 6.28 32.37 4.96
CA ALA A 514 6.02 30.97 5.27
C ALA A 514 5.69 30.14 4.00
N GLY A 515 4.81 30.65 3.14
CA GLY A 515 4.41 29.99 1.90
C GLY A 515 5.57 29.82 0.92
N THR A 516 6.38 30.86 0.72
CA THR A 516 7.58 30.78 -0.14
C THR A 516 8.67 29.88 0.45
N MET A 517 8.82 29.85 1.77
CA MET A 517 9.78 28.98 2.45
C MET A 517 9.51 27.49 2.20
N CYS A 518 8.25 27.08 2.00
CA CYS A 518 7.92 25.70 1.64
C CYS A 518 8.68 25.21 0.41
N TYR A 519 8.90 26.06 -0.60
CA TYR A 519 9.63 25.70 -1.82
C TYR A 519 11.10 25.36 -1.55
N PHE A 520 11.71 26.02 -0.57
CA PHE A 520 13.10 25.78 -0.18
C PHE A 520 13.23 24.60 0.79
N MET A 521 12.25 24.42 1.67
CA MET A 521 12.24 23.32 2.65
C MET A 521 11.89 21.98 2.02
N ALA A 522 11.06 21.96 0.96
CA ALA A 522 10.70 20.77 0.20
C ALA A 522 11.91 19.88 -0.17
N PRO A 523 12.92 20.36 -0.92
CA PRO A 523 14.08 19.53 -1.29
C PRO A 523 14.99 19.17 -0.10
N VAL A 524 15.03 20.01 0.95
CA VAL A 524 15.83 19.74 2.16
C VAL A 524 15.26 18.55 2.91
N LEU A 525 13.95 18.58 3.18
CA LEU A 525 13.26 17.54 3.93
C LEU A 525 13.03 16.28 3.10
N ALA A 526 12.89 16.42 1.78
CA ALA A 526 12.96 15.33 0.81
C ALA A 526 14.38 14.77 0.63
N ARG A 527 15.38 15.28 1.37
CA ARG A 527 16.76 14.77 1.43
C ARG A 527 17.44 14.65 0.07
N PHE A 528 17.11 15.53 -0.88
CA PHE A 528 17.72 15.50 -2.22
C PHE A 528 19.25 15.67 -2.18
N LYS A 529 19.79 16.26 -1.11
CA LYS A 529 21.24 16.34 -0.86
C LYS A 529 21.94 14.97 -0.78
N GLU A 530 21.20 13.93 -0.38
CA GLU A 530 21.70 12.55 -0.18
C GLU A 530 21.70 11.74 -1.49
N LEU A 531 21.07 12.26 -2.55
CA LEU A 531 21.08 11.63 -3.86
C LEU A 531 22.48 11.71 -4.51
N PRO A 532 22.85 10.70 -5.33
CA PRO A 532 23.95 10.78 -6.28
C PRO A 532 23.93 12.08 -7.10
N LEU A 533 25.12 12.59 -7.45
CA LEU A 533 25.26 13.94 -8.02
C LEU A 533 24.45 14.15 -9.31
N ASP A 534 24.41 13.14 -10.18
CA ASP A 534 23.64 13.14 -11.42
C ASP A 534 22.14 13.24 -11.15
N GLN A 535 21.61 12.34 -10.31
CA GLN A 535 20.19 12.34 -9.91
C GLN A 535 19.81 13.63 -9.20
N LYS A 536 20.68 14.12 -8.31
CA LYS A 536 20.49 15.37 -7.59
C LYS A 536 20.34 16.56 -8.53
N SER A 537 21.22 16.68 -9.53
CA SER A 537 21.13 17.78 -10.52
C SER A 537 19.78 17.76 -11.23
N GLU A 538 19.38 16.59 -11.71
CA GLU A 538 18.15 16.40 -12.48
C GLU A 538 16.89 16.66 -11.65
N VAL A 539 16.81 16.20 -10.38
CA VAL A 539 15.66 16.53 -9.52
C VAL A 539 15.58 18.01 -9.18
N TYR A 540 16.71 18.72 -9.05
CA TYR A 540 16.69 20.17 -8.85
C TYR A 540 16.26 20.92 -10.11
N GLU A 541 16.66 20.48 -11.30
CA GLU A 541 16.18 21.03 -12.57
C GLU A 541 14.66 20.87 -12.69
N LEU A 542 14.14 19.66 -12.46
CA LEU A 542 12.70 19.40 -12.42
C LEU A 542 11.97 20.28 -11.39
N LEU A 543 12.57 20.47 -10.21
CA LEU A 543 12.01 21.33 -9.16
C LEU A 543 11.94 22.80 -9.61
N PHE A 544 12.98 23.32 -10.26
CA PHE A 544 12.95 24.70 -10.76
C PHE A 544 11.99 24.86 -11.93
N ASP A 545 11.87 23.86 -12.81
CA ASP A 545 10.94 23.89 -13.92
C ASP A 545 9.49 23.93 -13.46
N VAL A 546 9.11 23.07 -12.52
CA VAL A 546 7.75 23.09 -11.95
C VAL A 546 7.46 24.41 -11.23
N LEU A 547 8.43 24.98 -10.50
CA LEU A 547 8.24 26.26 -9.85
C LEU A 547 8.04 27.40 -10.85
N ARG A 548 8.85 27.46 -11.92
CA ARG A 548 8.70 28.48 -12.98
C ARG A 548 7.38 28.34 -13.72
N ALA A 549 7.06 27.12 -14.16
CA ALA A 549 5.82 26.83 -14.87
C ALA A 549 4.59 27.11 -13.99
N GLY A 550 4.59 26.64 -12.74
CA GLY A 550 3.51 26.87 -11.79
C GLY A 550 3.22 28.34 -11.54
N HIS A 551 4.25 29.18 -11.36
CA HIS A 551 4.06 30.63 -11.20
C HIS A 551 3.59 31.30 -12.49
N ALA A 552 4.07 30.86 -13.67
CA ALA A 552 3.56 31.36 -14.94
C ALA A 552 2.08 30.99 -15.13
N GLY A 553 1.69 29.75 -14.82
CA GLY A 553 0.31 29.28 -14.84
C GLY A 553 -0.58 30.10 -13.90
N GLN A 554 -0.14 30.32 -12.66
CA GLN A 554 -0.85 31.19 -11.71
C GLN A 554 -0.99 32.63 -12.21
N GLY A 555 0.07 33.19 -12.79
CA GLY A 555 0.02 34.55 -13.35
C GLY A 555 -0.96 34.67 -14.52
N LEU A 556 -1.04 33.64 -15.38
CA LEU A 556 -2.02 33.57 -16.46
C LEU A 556 -3.45 33.39 -15.97
N ASP A 557 -3.65 32.59 -14.91
CA ASP A 557 -4.95 32.40 -14.25
C ASP A 557 -5.47 33.73 -13.68
N ILE A 558 -4.61 34.48 -12.98
CA ILE A 558 -4.92 35.83 -12.46
C ILE A 558 -5.20 36.82 -13.60
N ALA A 559 -4.43 36.77 -14.69
CA ALA A 559 -4.66 37.62 -15.86
C ALA A 559 -6.01 37.34 -16.54
N GLY A 560 -6.56 36.14 -16.35
CA GLY A 560 -7.86 35.72 -16.84
C GLY A 560 -7.91 35.47 -18.35
N LEU A 561 -9.03 34.91 -18.79
CA LEU A 561 -9.27 34.50 -20.17
C LEU A 561 -10.26 35.41 -20.92
N ASP A 562 -10.73 36.47 -20.27
CA ASP A 562 -11.75 37.40 -20.77
C ASP A 562 -11.40 37.98 -22.14
N HIS A 563 -10.12 38.21 -22.43
CA HIS A 563 -9.65 38.76 -23.69
C HIS A 563 -9.90 37.83 -24.90
N PHE A 564 -10.11 36.53 -24.68
CA PHE A 564 -10.53 35.59 -25.73
C PHE A 564 -12.05 35.48 -25.89
N MET A 565 -12.82 35.88 -24.88
CA MET A 565 -14.27 35.67 -24.85
C MET A 565 -15.07 36.40 -25.93
N PRO A 566 -14.71 37.62 -26.40
CA PRO A 566 -15.45 38.28 -27.49
C PRO A 566 -15.56 37.44 -28.77
N GLU A 567 -14.48 36.75 -29.17
CA GLU A 567 -14.51 35.87 -30.36
C GLU A 567 -15.41 34.65 -30.12
N ALA A 568 -15.29 34.02 -28.94
CA ALA A 568 -16.10 32.86 -28.56
C ALA A 568 -17.60 33.19 -28.47
N VAL A 569 -17.95 34.35 -27.89
CA VAL A 569 -19.33 34.82 -27.73
C VAL A 569 -19.95 35.23 -29.07
N GLU A 570 -19.17 35.80 -29.98
CA GLU A 570 -19.67 36.22 -31.30
C GLU A 570 -19.82 35.00 -32.23
N THR A 571 -18.79 34.16 -32.33
CA THR A 571 -18.65 33.16 -33.40
C THR A 571 -18.85 31.71 -32.97
N GLY A 572 -18.58 31.39 -31.71
CA GLY A 572 -18.64 30.03 -31.17
C GLY A 572 -17.31 29.31 -31.33
N ASN A 573 -16.31 29.99 -31.90
CA ASN A 573 -14.95 29.50 -31.96
C ASN A 573 -14.28 29.61 -30.59
N VAL A 574 -14.05 28.47 -29.96
CA VAL A 574 -13.48 28.38 -28.61
C VAL A 574 -12.05 27.86 -28.58
N THR A 575 -11.44 27.57 -29.73
CA THR A 575 -10.14 26.87 -29.80
C THR A 575 -9.06 27.60 -29.00
N LYS A 576 -8.89 28.91 -29.20
CA LYS A 576 -7.86 29.70 -28.51
C LYS A 576 -8.06 29.76 -26.99
N VAL A 577 -9.30 29.97 -26.54
CA VAL A 577 -9.61 30.06 -25.10
C VAL A 577 -9.47 28.70 -24.43
N LEU A 578 -9.85 27.61 -25.12
CA LEU A 578 -9.69 26.25 -24.62
C LEU A 578 -8.21 25.85 -24.53
N ASP A 579 -7.41 26.15 -25.55
CA ASP A 579 -5.97 25.87 -25.55
C ASP A 579 -5.26 26.64 -24.43
N ALA A 580 -5.62 27.91 -24.23
CA ALA A 580 -5.10 28.73 -23.14
C ALA A 580 -5.49 28.17 -21.76
N LEU A 581 -6.76 27.78 -21.55
CA LEU A 581 -7.20 27.17 -20.29
C LEU A 581 -6.47 25.85 -20.02
N LYS A 582 -6.34 24.98 -21.03
CA LYS A 582 -5.58 23.72 -20.92
C LYS A 582 -4.13 23.98 -20.51
N ALA A 583 -3.49 24.97 -21.13
CA ALA A 583 -2.12 25.35 -20.78
C ALA A 583 -2.02 25.84 -19.32
N ILE A 584 -2.96 26.67 -18.85
CA ILE A 584 -3.02 27.12 -17.45
C ILE A 584 -3.16 25.94 -16.49
N HIS A 585 -4.12 25.02 -16.76
CA HIS A 585 -4.32 23.81 -15.95
C HIS A 585 -3.08 22.90 -15.92
N ILE A 586 -2.41 22.74 -17.06
CA ILE A 586 -1.14 22.01 -17.15
C ILE A 586 -0.08 22.72 -16.30
N TYR A 587 0.19 24.01 -16.51
CA TYR A 587 1.24 24.71 -15.78
C TYR A 587 1.03 24.74 -14.27
N LYS A 588 -0.21 24.99 -13.80
CA LYS A 588 -0.54 25.11 -12.37
C LYS A 588 -0.67 23.74 -11.68
N THR A 589 -1.15 22.71 -12.37
CA THR A 589 -1.52 21.42 -11.74
C THR A 589 -0.94 20.19 -12.44
N GLY A 590 -1.06 20.11 -13.76
CA GLY A 590 -0.53 18.99 -14.55
C GLY A 590 0.97 18.82 -14.37
N GLY A 591 1.76 19.85 -14.70
CA GLY A 591 3.21 19.88 -14.57
C GLY A 591 3.68 19.57 -13.15
N ALA A 592 2.95 20.00 -12.12
CA ALA A 592 3.27 19.63 -10.74
C ALA A 592 3.19 18.11 -10.51
N ALA A 593 2.12 17.46 -10.95
CA ALA A 593 2.01 16.02 -10.84
C ALA A 593 2.97 15.27 -11.78
N GLY A 594 3.16 15.76 -13.01
CA GLY A 594 4.12 15.24 -13.98
C GLY A 594 5.55 15.28 -13.46
N SER A 595 6.00 16.41 -12.92
CA SER A 595 7.34 16.55 -12.34
C SER A 595 7.55 15.66 -11.11
N LEU A 596 6.53 15.41 -10.29
CA LEU A 596 6.63 14.44 -9.19
C LEU A 596 6.85 13.02 -9.71
N CYS A 597 6.14 12.62 -10.77
CA CYS A 597 6.38 11.34 -11.44
C CYS A 597 7.78 11.29 -12.08
N ALA A 598 8.22 12.36 -12.74
CA ALA A 598 9.56 12.45 -13.32
C ALA A 598 10.65 12.35 -12.23
N MET A 599 10.48 13.03 -11.08
CA MET A 599 11.39 12.90 -9.94
C MET A 599 11.46 11.45 -9.44
N ALA A 600 10.33 10.74 -9.36
CA ALA A 600 10.31 9.31 -9.02
C ALA A 600 11.14 8.48 -10.01
N CYS A 601 11.01 8.77 -11.32
CA CYS A 601 11.80 8.14 -12.38
C CYS A 601 13.31 8.40 -12.21
N VAL A 602 13.70 9.64 -11.91
CA VAL A 602 15.10 9.99 -11.64
C VAL A 602 15.63 9.22 -10.42
N ILE A 603 14.91 9.27 -9.29
CA ILE A 603 15.28 8.59 -8.04
C ILE A 603 15.51 7.10 -8.26
N ARG A 604 14.70 6.47 -9.12
CA ARG A 604 14.74 5.03 -9.40
C ARG A 604 15.51 4.64 -10.66
N ARG A 605 16.09 5.59 -11.39
CA ARG A 605 16.78 5.37 -12.68
C ARG A 605 15.90 4.60 -13.67
N ALA A 606 14.67 5.07 -13.83
CA ALA A 606 13.70 4.45 -14.73
C ALA A 606 14.20 4.42 -16.18
N THR A 607 13.71 3.46 -16.96
CA THR A 607 13.97 3.43 -18.40
C THR A 607 13.35 4.65 -19.09
N PRO A 608 13.86 5.12 -20.24
CA PRO A 608 13.26 6.24 -20.97
C PRO A 608 11.77 6.03 -21.30
N LYS A 609 11.36 4.80 -21.59
CA LYS A 609 9.95 4.45 -21.83
C LYS A 609 9.10 4.67 -20.58
N ALA A 610 9.55 4.19 -19.42
CA ALA A 610 8.86 4.37 -18.16
C ALA A 610 8.84 5.83 -17.72
N ALA A 611 9.93 6.58 -17.90
CA ALA A 611 10.01 8.00 -17.60
C ALA A 611 8.97 8.80 -18.40
N TYR A 612 8.94 8.63 -19.73
CA TYR A 612 7.97 9.30 -20.60
C TYR A 612 6.52 8.94 -20.23
N ALA A 613 6.23 7.66 -20.00
CA ALA A 613 4.89 7.21 -19.65
C ALA A 613 4.40 7.81 -18.32
N LEU A 614 5.24 7.77 -17.28
CA LEU A 614 4.90 8.25 -15.94
C LEU A 614 4.78 9.78 -15.85
N GLU A 615 5.67 10.52 -16.50
CA GLU A 615 5.59 11.99 -16.55
C GLU A 615 4.36 12.46 -17.33
N THR A 616 4.09 11.84 -18.49
CA THR A 616 2.88 12.09 -19.28
C THR A 616 1.64 11.78 -18.46
N PHE A 617 1.59 10.61 -17.82
CA PHE A 617 0.52 10.22 -16.91
C PHE A 617 0.29 11.24 -15.79
N GLY A 618 1.35 11.63 -15.06
CA GLY A 618 1.22 12.64 -14.00
C GLY A 618 0.64 13.95 -14.52
N THR A 619 1.13 14.41 -15.67
CA THR A 619 0.64 15.65 -16.31
C THR A 619 -0.82 15.57 -16.70
N GLN A 620 -1.22 14.48 -17.36
CA GLN A 620 -2.58 14.26 -17.83
C GLN A 620 -3.57 14.03 -16.68
N ILE A 621 -3.17 13.32 -15.63
CA ILE A 621 -3.97 13.16 -14.41
C ILE A 621 -4.23 14.51 -13.75
N GLY A 622 -3.21 15.39 -13.66
CA GLY A 622 -3.39 16.73 -13.11
C GLY A 622 -4.32 17.60 -13.95
N LEU A 623 -4.29 17.48 -15.28
CA LEU A 623 -5.23 18.16 -16.18
C LEU A 623 -6.66 17.63 -16.00
N ALA A 624 -6.85 16.30 -16.06
CA ALA A 624 -8.14 15.66 -15.85
C ALA A 624 -8.73 16.02 -14.48
N PHE A 625 -7.89 16.12 -13.46
CA PHE A 625 -8.31 16.54 -12.13
C PHE A 625 -8.95 17.93 -12.12
N GLN A 626 -8.38 18.91 -12.84
CA GLN A 626 -8.96 20.24 -12.92
C GLN A 626 -10.26 20.27 -13.75
N ILE A 627 -10.30 19.53 -14.86
CA ILE A 627 -11.53 19.39 -15.66
C ILE A 627 -12.68 18.81 -14.82
N VAL A 628 -12.38 17.83 -13.96
CA VAL A 628 -13.35 17.24 -13.04
C VAL A 628 -13.73 18.23 -11.93
N ASP A 629 -12.80 18.97 -11.33
CA ASP A 629 -13.12 19.96 -10.27
C ASP A 629 -14.02 21.09 -10.83
N ASP A 630 -13.73 21.60 -12.05
CA ASP A 630 -14.57 22.59 -12.77
C ASP A 630 -16.00 22.05 -13.02
N ALA A 631 -16.11 20.79 -13.47
CA ALA A 631 -17.40 20.18 -13.74
C ALA A 631 -18.21 19.93 -12.46
N LEU A 632 -17.55 19.49 -11.38
CA LEU A 632 -18.17 19.22 -10.09
C LEU A 632 -18.58 20.52 -9.36
N ASN A 633 -17.87 21.63 -9.57
CA ASN A 633 -18.28 22.95 -9.06
C ASN A 633 -19.73 23.28 -9.44
N LEU A 634 -20.17 22.86 -10.64
CA LEU A 634 -21.49 23.15 -11.19
C LEU A 634 -22.56 22.10 -10.86
N ARG A 635 -22.18 20.86 -10.52
CA ARG A 635 -23.12 19.80 -10.09
C ARG A 635 -23.41 19.85 -8.60
N GLY A 636 -22.51 20.45 -7.82
CA GLY A 636 -22.51 20.41 -6.37
C GLY A 636 -21.71 19.23 -5.82
N PHE A 637 -21.37 19.34 -4.55
CA PHE A 637 -20.63 18.32 -3.80
C PHE A 637 -21.55 17.65 -2.78
N GLU A 638 -21.36 16.36 -2.51
CA GLU A 638 -21.95 15.75 -1.31
C GLU A 638 -21.28 16.34 -0.05
N GLY A 639 -22.09 16.95 0.82
CA GLY A 639 -21.67 17.60 2.06
C GLY A 639 -21.54 19.13 1.94
N ASP A 640 -22.09 19.83 2.93
CA ASP A 640 -22.31 21.30 3.03
C ASP A 640 -21.05 22.21 2.97
N LEU A 641 -19.96 21.81 2.33
CA LEU A 641 -18.66 22.50 2.43
C LEU A 641 -18.32 23.45 1.26
N LYS A 642 -19.07 23.45 0.16
CA LYS A 642 -18.86 24.38 -0.98
C LYS A 642 -20.19 24.83 -1.59
N GLU A 643 -20.27 26.10 -1.98
CA GLU A 643 -21.43 26.65 -2.72
C GLU A 643 -21.42 26.12 -4.17
N VAL A 644 -22.57 25.66 -4.66
CA VAL A 644 -22.72 25.25 -6.07
C VAL A 644 -22.58 26.47 -6.98
N GLY A 645 -21.76 26.37 -8.02
CA GLY A 645 -21.56 27.46 -8.98
C GLY A 645 -20.73 28.63 -8.45
N GLU A 646 -19.86 28.40 -7.47
CA GLU A 646 -18.89 29.40 -6.97
C GLU A 646 -18.03 29.97 -8.12
N ASP A 647 -17.65 29.16 -9.10
CA ASP A 647 -16.84 29.65 -10.23
C ASP A 647 -17.62 30.64 -11.12
N ILE A 648 -18.95 30.50 -11.21
CA ILE A 648 -19.82 31.46 -11.91
C ILE A 648 -19.90 32.76 -11.13
N LYS A 649 -20.03 32.68 -9.80
CA LYS A 649 -20.04 33.84 -8.90
C LYS A 649 -18.75 34.65 -8.99
N ASP A 650 -17.60 33.98 -9.13
CA ASP A 650 -16.30 34.63 -9.29
C ASP A 650 -16.05 35.16 -10.72
N GLY A 651 -16.91 34.80 -11.68
CA GLY A 651 -16.81 35.17 -13.09
C GLY A 651 -15.73 34.39 -13.84
N LYS A 652 -15.37 33.19 -13.39
CA LYS A 652 -14.30 32.39 -14.00
C LYS A 652 -14.74 31.76 -15.31
N VAL A 653 -13.84 31.78 -16.30
CA VAL A 653 -14.01 31.09 -17.59
C VAL A 653 -13.50 29.65 -17.45
N THR A 654 -14.38 28.76 -17.01
CA THR A 654 -14.07 27.34 -16.73
C THR A 654 -14.31 26.43 -17.94
N TYR A 655 -13.87 25.17 -17.83
CA TYR A 655 -14.01 24.19 -18.90
C TYR A 655 -15.46 23.99 -19.40
N PRO A 656 -16.47 23.84 -18.53
CA PRO A 656 -17.87 23.70 -18.96
C PRO A 656 -18.41 24.96 -19.67
N VAL A 657 -18.01 26.16 -19.22
CA VAL A 657 -18.39 27.42 -19.87
C VAL A 657 -17.86 27.45 -21.29
N ILE A 658 -16.56 27.19 -21.48
CA ILE A 658 -15.93 27.18 -22.80
C ILE A 658 -16.61 26.15 -23.71
N LYS A 659 -16.86 24.93 -23.24
CA LYS A 659 -17.55 23.90 -24.05
C LYS A 659 -18.95 24.33 -24.46
N ALA A 660 -19.70 24.97 -23.57
CA ALA A 660 -21.03 25.46 -23.91
C ALA A 660 -21.01 26.60 -24.94
N MET A 661 -20.01 27.49 -24.87
CA MET A 661 -19.83 28.56 -25.87
C MET A 661 -19.64 28.02 -27.30
N ALA A 662 -19.20 26.77 -27.47
CA ALA A 662 -19.09 26.16 -28.79
C ALA A 662 -20.44 25.71 -29.39
N ARG A 663 -21.50 25.62 -28.58
CA ARG A 663 -22.77 24.96 -28.95
C ARG A 663 -24.01 25.80 -28.72
N LEU A 664 -23.96 26.73 -27.77
CA LEU A 664 -25.04 27.66 -27.51
C LEU A 664 -25.25 28.61 -28.70
N ASP A 665 -26.51 29.01 -28.92
CA ASP A 665 -26.79 30.08 -29.87
C ASP A 665 -26.19 31.42 -29.41
N LYS A 666 -26.16 32.41 -30.30
CA LYS A 666 -25.54 33.70 -29.99
C LYS A 666 -26.17 34.41 -28.79
N ALA A 667 -27.50 34.34 -28.65
CA ALA A 667 -28.21 35.03 -27.57
C ALA A 667 -27.87 34.39 -26.20
N ASP A 668 -27.82 33.06 -26.16
CA ASP A 668 -27.46 32.32 -24.96
C ASP A 668 -25.98 32.50 -24.60
N ARG A 669 -25.07 32.57 -25.58
CA ARG A 669 -23.65 32.92 -25.35
C ARG A 669 -23.49 34.30 -24.76
N GLN A 670 -24.20 35.29 -25.31
CA GLN A 670 -24.21 36.66 -24.78
C GLN A 670 -24.77 36.70 -23.36
N TYR A 671 -25.83 35.95 -23.08
CA TYR A 671 -26.43 35.86 -21.75
C TYR A 671 -25.46 35.25 -20.73
N VAL A 672 -24.90 34.06 -21.01
CA VAL A 672 -23.95 33.40 -20.11
C VAL A 672 -22.74 34.29 -19.84
N TRP A 673 -22.21 34.94 -20.88
CA TRP A 673 -21.08 35.85 -20.72
C TRP A 673 -21.43 37.07 -19.86
N ALA A 674 -22.59 37.70 -20.08
CA ALA A 674 -23.04 38.81 -19.27
C ALA A 674 -23.15 38.45 -17.78
N ILE A 675 -23.71 37.28 -17.45
CA ILE A 675 -23.82 36.81 -16.07
C ILE A 675 -22.44 36.59 -15.42
N LEU A 676 -21.46 36.04 -16.15
CA LEU A 676 -20.10 35.87 -15.64
C LEU A 676 -19.43 37.23 -15.36
N GLN A 677 -19.62 38.21 -16.24
CA GLN A 677 -19.07 39.56 -16.04
C GLN A 677 -19.71 40.30 -14.85
N GLU A 678 -20.94 39.96 -14.48
CA GLU A 678 -21.62 40.54 -13.31
C GLU A 678 -21.01 40.10 -11.97
N LYS A 679 -20.29 38.97 -11.92
CA LYS A 679 -19.80 38.35 -10.66
C LYS A 679 -20.90 38.25 -9.60
N THR A 680 -22.06 37.76 -10.04
CA THR A 680 -23.30 37.81 -9.27
C THR A 680 -23.34 36.74 -8.17
N SER A 681 -23.89 37.09 -7.01
CA SER A 681 -24.25 36.11 -5.96
C SER A 681 -25.73 35.67 -6.04
N ASP A 682 -26.44 36.06 -7.09
CA ASP A 682 -27.84 35.67 -7.32
C ASP A 682 -27.93 34.20 -7.76
N GLN A 683 -28.42 33.35 -6.86
CA GLN A 683 -28.57 31.91 -7.09
C GLN A 683 -29.52 31.56 -8.25
N GLY A 684 -30.51 32.42 -8.55
CA GLY A 684 -31.40 32.24 -9.69
C GLY A 684 -30.65 32.42 -11.02
N LYS A 685 -29.81 33.45 -11.10
CA LYS A 685 -28.94 33.70 -12.27
C LYS A 685 -27.91 32.58 -12.43
N ILE A 686 -27.22 32.19 -11.36
CA ILE A 686 -26.24 31.09 -11.37
C ILE A 686 -26.90 29.79 -11.86
N SER A 687 -28.04 29.42 -11.27
CA SER A 687 -28.79 28.21 -11.67
C SER A 687 -29.23 28.25 -13.13
N SER A 688 -29.60 29.43 -13.64
CA SER A 688 -29.99 29.59 -15.04
C SER A 688 -28.81 29.38 -16.02
N VAL A 689 -27.60 29.83 -15.65
CA VAL A 689 -26.38 29.55 -16.42
C VAL A 689 -26.10 28.06 -16.40
N ILE A 690 -26.11 27.42 -15.23
CA ILE A 690 -25.92 25.97 -15.09
C ILE A 690 -26.92 25.20 -15.97
N ALA A 691 -28.20 25.61 -16.00
CA ALA A 691 -29.20 24.99 -16.85
C ALA A 691 -28.87 25.11 -18.35
N LYS A 692 -28.32 26.25 -18.81
CA LYS A 692 -27.85 26.42 -20.21
C LYS A 692 -26.61 25.57 -20.51
N LEU A 693 -25.69 25.43 -19.57
CA LEU A 693 -24.53 24.54 -19.75
C LEU A 693 -24.97 23.08 -19.88
N ASN A 694 -25.96 22.66 -19.08
CA ASN A 694 -26.55 21.32 -19.13
C ASN A 694 -27.37 21.07 -20.41
N SER A 695 -28.08 22.06 -20.94
CA SER A 695 -28.92 21.90 -22.15
C SER A 695 -28.12 21.51 -23.40
N VAL A 696 -26.81 21.77 -23.40
CA VAL A 696 -25.87 21.40 -24.48
C VAL A 696 -24.85 20.33 -24.03
N SER A 697 -25.12 19.66 -22.92
CA SER A 697 -24.29 18.58 -22.33
C SER A 697 -22.83 18.98 -22.06
N ALA A 698 -22.56 20.28 -21.83
CA ALA A 698 -21.18 20.76 -21.68
C ALA A 698 -20.49 20.16 -20.45
N ILE A 699 -21.24 19.95 -19.35
CA ILE A 699 -20.71 19.39 -18.10
C ILE A 699 -20.38 17.90 -18.26
N ASP A 700 -21.28 17.09 -18.83
CA ASP A 700 -21.04 15.67 -19.10
C ASP A 700 -19.82 15.46 -20.01
N ASP A 701 -19.68 16.29 -21.04
CA ASP A 701 -18.58 16.21 -21.97
C ASP A 701 -17.22 16.58 -21.36
N CYS A 702 -17.20 17.36 -20.26
CA CYS A 702 -15.98 17.56 -19.48
C CYS A 702 -15.55 16.27 -18.82
N LEU A 703 -16.50 15.55 -18.19
CA LEU A 703 -16.22 14.29 -17.50
C LEU A 703 -15.81 13.18 -18.48
N VAL A 704 -16.44 13.12 -19.66
CA VAL A 704 -16.03 12.19 -20.73
C VAL A 704 -14.62 12.51 -21.23
N GLU A 705 -14.29 13.79 -21.47
CA GLU A 705 -12.95 14.17 -21.89
C GLU A 705 -11.89 13.88 -20.83
N ALA A 706 -12.16 14.18 -19.55
CA ALA A 706 -11.28 13.85 -18.45
C ALA A 706 -11.03 12.33 -18.35
N ARG A 707 -12.06 11.51 -18.57
CA ARG A 707 -11.93 10.06 -18.63
C ARG A 707 -11.02 9.62 -19.78
N ASN A 708 -11.23 10.13 -20.99
CA ASN A 708 -10.40 9.78 -22.14
C ASN A 708 -8.93 10.15 -21.92
N ILE A 709 -8.66 11.34 -21.38
CA ILE A 709 -7.30 11.79 -21.02
C ILE A 709 -6.62 10.81 -20.05
N VAL A 710 -7.38 10.33 -19.06
CA VAL A 710 -6.89 9.37 -18.06
C VAL A 710 -6.63 7.99 -18.70
N GLU A 711 -7.54 7.48 -19.52
CA GLU A 711 -7.37 6.18 -20.19
C GLU A 711 -6.20 6.17 -21.18
N ASP A 712 -6.10 7.19 -22.02
CA ASP A 712 -5.03 7.31 -23.03
C ASP A 712 -3.64 7.35 -22.37
N SER A 713 -3.52 8.12 -21.28
CA SER A 713 -2.26 8.21 -20.54
C SER A 713 -1.97 6.96 -19.69
N TRP A 714 -3.01 6.27 -19.20
CA TRP A 714 -2.87 5.01 -18.48
C TRP A 714 -2.36 3.89 -19.38
N GLU A 715 -2.77 3.84 -20.65
CA GLU A 715 -2.28 2.83 -21.59
C GLU A 715 -0.75 2.86 -21.73
N LEU A 716 -0.14 4.05 -21.72
CA LEU A 716 1.32 4.20 -21.73
C LEU A 716 1.96 3.58 -20.48
N VAL A 717 1.39 3.83 -19.30
CA VAL A 717 1.87 3.28 -18.02
C VAL A 717 1.68 1.77 -17.98
N ASP A 718 0.53 1.26 -18.46
CA ASP A 718 0.22 -0.17 -18.47
C ASP A 718 1.27 -0.96 -19.26
N GLN A 719 1.75 -0.40 -20.37
CA GLN A 719 2.78 -1.00 -21.23
C GLN A 719 4.22 -0.76 -20.76
N ALA A 720 4.46 0.23 -19.88
CA ALA A 720 5.80 0.64 -19.50
C ALA A 720 6.27 0.06 -18.15
N LEU A 721 5.33 -0.31 -17.27
CA LEU A 721 5.62 -0.83 -15.93
C LEU A 721 5.11 -2.26 -15.74
N PRO A 722 5.86 -3.10 -15.00
CA PRO A 722 5.36 -4.39 -14.55
C PRO A 722 4.13 -4.21 -13.65
N ASP A 723 3.24 -5.19 -13.68
CA ASP A 723 2.07 -5.20 -12.81
C ASP A 723 2.50 -5.39 -11.35
N SER A 724 1.99 -4.53 -10.46
CA SER A 724 2.32 -4.51 -9.03
C SER A 724 1.16 -3.92 -8.25
N ILE A 725 1.11 -4.16 -6.94
CA ILE A 725 0.10 -3.53 -6.06
C ILE A 725 0.18 -1.99 -6.15
N HIS A 726 1.38 -1.41 -6.27
CA HIS A 726 1.54 0.04 -6.43
C HIS A 726 0.90 0.56 -7.73
N LYS A 727 1.11 -0.13 -8.86
CA LYS A 727 0.45 0.19 -10.13
C LYS A 727 -1.07 0.03 -10.01
N LEU A 728 -1.55 -0.99 -9.32
CA LEU A 728 -2.98 -1.21 -9.06
C LEU A 728 -3.59 -0.05 -8.25
N VAL A 729 -2.87 0.47 -7.24
CA VAL A 729 -3.28 1.64 -6.44
C VAL A 729 -3.36 2.90 -7.31
N MET A 730 -2.41 3.11 -8.23
CA MET A 730 -2.50 4.21 -9.20
C MET A 730 -3.74 4.08 -10.09
N ARG A 731 -4.02 2.88 -10.62
CA ARG A 731 -5.22 2.62 -11.43
C ARG A 731 -6.51 2.84 -10.64
N THR A 732 -6.52 2.44 -9.37
CA THR A 732 -7.65 2.67 -8.46
C THR A 732 -7.95 4.16 -8.33
N PHE A 733 -6.91 5.00 -8.24
CA PHE A 733 -7.07 6.46 -8.20
C PHE A 733 -7.60 7.02 -9.52
N CYS A 734 -7.16 6.50 -10.67
CA CYS A 734 -7.69 6.87 -11.98
C CYS A 734 -9.20 6.62 -12.08
N ASN A 735 -9.64 5.41 -11.73
CA ASN A 735 -11.05 5.04 -11.74
C ASN A 735 -11.84 5.92 -10.76
N TYR A 736 -11.30 6.13 -9.55
CA TYR A 736 -11.91 7.04 -8.58
C TYR A 736 -12.04 8.48 -9.08
N LEU A 737 -11.09 8.99 -9.86
CA LEU A 737 -11.15 10.35 -10.39
C LEU A 737 -12.23 10.49 -11.47
N THR A 738 -12.36 9.50 -12.36
CA THR A 738 -13.22 9.55 -13.56
C THR A 738 -14.63 9.03 -13.33
N GLU A 739 -14.87 8.35 -12.20
CA GLU A 739 -16.16 7.82 -11.78
C GLU A 739 -16.76 8.60 -10.59
N ARG A 740 -16.20 9.77 -10.25
CA ARG A 740 -16.82 10.64 -9.24
C ARG A 740 -18.23 11.06 -9.66
N THR A 741 -19.21 10.30 -9.18
CA THR A 741 -20.61 10.67 -9.14
C THR A 741 -20.94 10.96 -7.69
N PHE A 742 -21.31 12.21 -7.40
CA PHE A 742 -21.91 12.60 -6.13
C PHE A 742 -23.38 12.85 -6.40
#